data_AF-A0A094H426-F1
#
_entry.id   AF-A0A094H426-F1
#
_cell.length_a   1.000
_cell.length_b   1.000
_cell.length_c   1.000
_cell.angle_alpha   90.00
_cell.angle_beta   90.00
_cell.angle_gamma   90.00
#
_symmetry.space_group_name_H-M   'P 1'
#
loop_
_entity.id
_entity.type
_entity.pdbx_description
1 polymer ?
#
loop_
_entity_poly.entity_id
_entity_poly.type
_entity_poly.pdbx_seq_one_letter_code
_entity_poly.pdbx_strand_id
1 'polypeptide(L)'
;MFGYNNGVIGGTIILPSFHAAFSLPAPSTPEYATITSTIVSLLQLGALVGSLLIFPLVRLSGRLPSLAIGSGLFAFGCLLQVFASGHLPYMYAGRFIGGIGLGCITVVVPMYISELSPPAIRGSLVGLYEINNQLSSLCGFFANYFVGVGVNPGTDRQWQIPIAMQVIPAGLLILAVIFILPESPLFLIQRGKIGKARIILSSIRGLPAEHRYITEEIELVASSLPQQPSAGKSRSINTILPLHLFRELLWRGNINRLIIGCLLMVGANTSGINGVNFYSPSIFRLIGFTSVNFLLLLSGFFAIAKTTGTFVGLFFFIDRFGRKFLLLISSTGIVLAFVYIGSFLTITHGSPAPGSIAGYFAMAAVYFYAVSFSLAWNGVPWVYSSEIYQPRLKELSMSITTAVQWIMQYAVARLTPVLLSSGTYNSGNVFFFLFAACTLLAAALVAKFLPETKGLTAKGMDEIFGSRYPDTEGDMGESGDMQGTANGGMVHLSHQDSIVTTTIIMSPTIFVTGVSGYIGGHIVTDLIKKHSEYQIITLVRTEKQAEIIKATWPTVETILGDLDNLDLLVEQGKRADVVLQLASSDHTPAAKALIEGLSHGKKGHYIHISGTGILHDVTNGFGNPSSKIYHDVADILEITSFDSTHIHRDTDAAVIASGETLGISTAIVAPCVIYGIGKGPINNRSVQVPVLAEQTLRRGRPFAVGAGNNIWDHIHISDLSAAFGLLVEEALKPAGGAATWGAEGYYFVEAGEHSWAQVGRDIAAVVAKRGIKVEAEVEQLTVQDAAAVHPWAPILWGGNARSRAQRLRALGWSPVAPSLKESLEEIVDIEIKALKSKSA
;
A
#
# COMPACT_ATOMS: atom_id res chain seq x y z
N MET A 1 14.34 -5.93 -22.81
CA MET A 1 15.83 -5.95 -22.71
C MET A 1 16.30 -7.01 -21.74
N PHE A 2 16.01 -6.87 -20.44
CA PHE A 2 16.42 -7.84 -19.40
C PHE A 2 16.04 -9.29 -19.72
N GLY A 3 14.76 -9.57 -19.92
CA GLY A 3 14.28 -10.92 -20.20
C GLY A 3 14.92 -11.55 -21.42
N TYR A 4 14.94 -10.82 -22.54
CA TYR A 4 15.55 -11.31 -23.78
C TYR A 4 17.03 -11.64 -23.59
N ASN A 5 17.79 -10.77 -22.92
CA ASN A 5 19.19 -11.04 -22.64
C ASN A 5 19.37 -12.33 -21.81
N ASN A 6 18.50 -12.55 -20.82
CA ASN A 6 18.54 -13.77 -20.01
C ASN A 6 18.32 -15.05 -20.83
N GLY A 7 17.44 -14.99 -21.84
CA GLY A 7 17.17 -16.15 -22.71
C GLY A 7 18.18 -16.35 -23.83
N VAL A 8 18.92 -15.30 -24.22
CA VAL A 8 19.74 -15.35 -25.43
C VAL A 8 21.15 -15.89 -25.18
N ILE A 9 21.85 -15.47 -24.12
CA ILE A 9 23.29 -15.74 -24.04
C ILE A 9 23.64 -17.23 -23.89
N GLY A 10 22.87 -17.96 -23.08
CA GLY A 10 23.10 -19.38 -22.83
C GLY A 10 23.04 -20.23 -24.10
N GLY A 11 22.09 -19.93 -24.97
CA GLY A 11 21.97 -20.59 -26.26
C GLY A 11 23.02 -20.11 -27.27
N THR A 12 23.40 -18.83 -27.25
CA THR A 12 24.38 -18.30 -28.20
C THR A 12 25.78 -18.89 -28.02
N ILE A 13 26.22 -19.09 -26.77
CA ILE A 13 27.56 -19.61 -26.46
C ILE A 13 27.78 -21.04 -26.98
N ILE A 14 26.72 -21.85 -27.04
CA ILE A 14 26.79 -23.26 -27.48
C ILE A 14 26.66 -23.42 -29.00
N LEU A 15 26.43 -22.34 -29.74
CA LEU A 15 26.32 -22.39 -31.21
C LEU A 15 27.69 -22.71 -31.82
N PRO A 16 27.76 -23.59 -32.85
CA PRO A 16 29.01 -23.93 -33.50
C PRO A 16 29.73 -22.71 -34.09
N SER A 17 28.98 -21.77 -34.68
CA SER A 17 29.55 -20.52 -35.24
C SER A 17 30.24 -19.68 -34.18
N PHE A 18 29.71 -19.63 -32.95
CA PHE A 18 30.27 -18.84 -31.86
C PHE A 18 31.57 -19.47 -31.34
N HIS A 19 31.57 -20.80 -31.20
CA HIS A 19 32.77 -21.57 -30.87
C HIS A 19 33.90 -21.35 -31.88
N ALA A 20 33.57 -21.38 -33.18
CA ALA A 20 34.53 -21.17 -34.26
C ALA A 20 35.05 -19.73 -34.30
N ALA A 21 34.17 -18.73 -34.19
CA ALA A 21 34.53 -17.32 -34.27
C ALA A 21 35.49 -16.86 -33.15
N PHE A 22 35.26 -17.34 -31.93
CA PHE A 22 36.07 -16.96 -30.75
C PHE A 22 37.14 -18.00 -30.36
N SER A 23 37.36 -19.02 -31.20
CA SER A 23 38.34 -20.09 -30.97
C SER A 23 38.22 -20.71 -29.57
N LEU A 24 37.00 -21.04 -29.15
CA LEU A 24 36.76 -21.49 -27.78
C LEU A 24 37.34 -22.90 -27.53
N PRO A 25 37.96 -23.15 -26.36
CA PRO A 25 38.41 -24.48 -25.96
C PRO A 25 37.27 -25.50 -25.89
N ALA A 26 37.61 -26.79 -25.82
CA ALA A 26 36.63 -27.86 -25.71
C ALA A 26 35.75 -27.70 -24.44
N PRO A 27 34.44 -28.04 -24.49
CA PRO A 27 33.52 -27.80 -23.37
C PRO A 27 33.89 -28.44 -22.03
N SER A 28 34.74 -29.47 -22.03
CA SER A 28 35.21 -30.18 -20.84
C SER A 28 36.42 -29.52 -20.15
N THR A 29 36.99 -28.46 -20.72
CA THR A 29 38.19 -27.83 -20.13
C THR A 29 37.84 -26.77 -19.08
N PRO A 30 38.66 -26.60 -18.03
CA PRO A 30 38.51 -25.50 -17.07
C PRO A 30 38.56 -24.11 -17.71
N GLU A 31 39.30 -23.98 -18.82
CA GLU A 31 39.43 -22.74 -19.57
C GLU A 31 38.10 -22.35 -20.24
N TYR A 32 37.38 -23.31 -20.84
CA TYR A 32 36.04 -23.09 -21.37
C TYR A 32 35.07 -22.59 -20.30
N ALA A 33 35.07 -23.24 -19.12
CA ALA A 33 34.24 -22.83 -17.99
C ALA A 33 34.58 -21.40 -17.53
N THR A 34 35.86 -21.03 -17.54
CA THR A 34 36.32 -19.68 -17.18
C THR A 34 35.87 -18.63 -18.20
N ILE A 35 36.06 -18.88 -19.50
CA ILE A 35 35.66 -17.95 -20.56
C ILE A 35 34.14 -17.78 -20.57
N THR A 36 33.39 -18.88 -20.62
CA THR A 36 31.92 -18.83 -20.70
C THR A 36 31.30 -18.19 -19.47
N SER A 37 31.75 -18.53 -18.26
CA SER A 37 31.28 -17.84 -17.05
C SER A 37 31.61 -16.35 -17.06
N THR A 38 32.78 -15.93 -17.61
CA THR A 38 33.13 -14.51 -17.73
C THR A 38 32.20 -13.77 -18.70
N ILE A 39 31.92 -14.35 -19.88
CA ILE A 39 31.00 -13.77 -20.88
C ILE A 39 29.61 -13.59 -20.28
N VAL A 40 29.13 -14.60 -19.55
CA VAL A 40 27.80 -14.56 -18.93
C VAL A 40 27.79 -13.52 -17.82
N SER A 41 28.69 -13.61 -16.84
CA SER A 41 28.64 -12.85 -15.59
C SER A 41 29.01 -11.36 -15.72
N LEU A 42 29.80 -10.95 -16.72
CA LEU A 42 30.21 -9.56 -16.87
C LEU A 42 29.05 -8.58 -17.05
N LEU A 43 27.94 -9.03 -17.63
CA LEU A 43 26.73 -8.22 -17.75
C LEU A 43 26.15 -7.90 -16.36
N GLN A 44 26.09 -8.88 -15.46
CA GLN A 44 25.61 -8.69 -14.09
C GLN A 44 26.51 -7.74 -13.31
N LEU A 45 27.83 -7.84 -13.50
CA LEU A 45 28.77 -6.92 -12.86
C LEU A 45 28.57 -5.49 -13.37
N GLY A 46 28.37 -5.30 -14.68
CA GLY A 46 27.99 -4.01 -15.24
C GLY A 46 26.66 -3.52 -14.67
N ALA A 47 25.66 -4.40 -14.55
CA ALA A 47 24.34 -4.06 -14.04
C ALA A 47 24.34 -3.69 -12.55
N LEU A 48 25.19 -4.31 -11.74
CA LEU A 48 25.49 -3.88 -10.37
C LEU A 48 25.96 -2.42 -10.36
N VAL A 49 26.97 -2.09 -11.17
CA VAL A 49 27.50 -0.72 -11.26
C VAL A 49 26.42 0.25 -11.75
N GLY A 50 25.69 -0.10 -12.81
CA GLY A 50 24.59 0.71 -13.35
C GLY A 50 23.49 0.97 -12.33
N SER A 51 23.09 -0.04 -11.56
CA SER A 51 22.03 0.08 -10.54
C SER A 51 22.39 1.03 -9.39
N LEU A 52 23.68 1.22 -9.11
CA LEU A 52 24.16 2.17 -8.09
C LEU A 52 24.38 3.57 -8.67
N LEU A 53 24.94 3.67 -9.88
CA LEU A 53 25.25 4.95 -10.52
C LEU A 53 24.01 5.71 -11.01
N ILE A 54 22.89 5.03 -11.21
CA ILE A 54 21.65 5.64 -11.73
C ILE A 54 20.95 6.53 -10.70
N PHE A 55 21.19 6.32 -9.40
CA PHE A 55 20.56 7.06 -8.30
C PHE A 55 20.65 8.60 -8.45
N PRO A 56 21.84 9.22 -8.58
CA PRO A 56 21.94 10.67 -8.77
C PRO A 56 21.28 11.13 -10.07
N LEU A 57 21.37 10.34 -11.14
CA LEU A 57 20.86 10.73 -12.45
C LEU A 57 19.32 10.80 -12.47
N VAL A 58 18.63 9.84 -11.86
CA VAL A 58 17.16 9.80 -11.75
C VAL A 58 16.62 10.97 -10.95
N ARG A 59 17.33 11.35 -9.87
CA ARG A 59 16.95 12.49 -9.03
C ARG A 59 17.18 13.83 -9.72
N LEU A 60 18.23 13.94 -10.52
CA LEU A 60 18.57 15.18 -11.22
C LEU A 60 17.74 15.41 -12.48
N SER A 61 17.64 14.38 -13.32
CA SER A 61 17.13 14.49 -14.68
C SER A 61 15.71 13.97 -14.86
N GLY A 62 15.19 13.16 -13.94
CA GLY A 62 13.90 12.50 -14.06
C GLY A 62 14.01 11.07 -14.58
N ARG A 63 12.86 10.42 -14.80
CA ARG A 63 12.82 9.00 -15.14
C ARG A 63 13.07 8.79 -16.63
N LEU A 64 12.52 9.65 -17.48
CA LEU A 64 12.64 9.51 -18.93
C LEU A 64 14.07 9.64 -19.46
N PRO A 65 14.86 10.69 -19.11
CA PRO A 65 16.24 10.79 -19.60
C PRO A 65 17.11 9.63 -19.09
N SER A 66 16.83 9.16 -17.88
CA SER A 66 17.51 8.01 -17.28
C SER A 66 17.23 6.71 -18.06
N LEU A 67 15.99 6.50 -18.51
CA LEU A 67 15.61 5.38 -19.39
C LEU A 67 16.30 5.48 -20.76
N ALA A 68 16.34 6.67 -21.37
CA ALA A 68 16.99 6.87 -22.66
C ALA A 68 18.50 6.60 -22.60
N ILE A 69 19.19 7.13 -21.57
CA ILE A 69 20.63 6.92 -21.36
C ILE A 69 20.93 5.44 -21.11
N GLY A 70 20.17 4.79 -20.22
CA GLY A 70 20.31 3.35 -19.96
C GLY A 70 20.11 2.51 -21.22
N SER A 71 19.10 2.84 -22.03
CA SER A 71 18.80 2.15 -23.29
C SER A 71 19.89 2.36 -24.34
N GLY A 72 20.45 3.57 -24.43
CA GLY A 72 21.56 3.89 -25.31
C GLY A 72 22.82 3.11 -24.94
N LEU A 73 23.18 3.06 -23.66
CA LEU A 73 24.30 2.26 -23.16
C LEU A 73 24.10 0.76 -23.43
N PHE A 74 22.88 0.26 -23.21
CA PHE A 74 22.55 -1.14 -23.50
C PHE A 74 22.68 -1.46 -25.00
N ALA A 75 22.12 -0.62 -25.86
CA ALA A 75 22.22 -0.77 -27.32
C ALA A 75 23.68 -0.72 -27.79
N PHE A 76 24.45 0.24 -27.30
CA PHE A 76 25.88 0.36 -27.61
C PHE A 76 26.67 -0.88 -27.19
N GLY A 77 26.44 -1.38 -25.97
CA GLY A 77 27.06 -2.63 -25.50
C GLY A 77 26.66 -3.85 -26.34
N CYS A 78 25.42 -3.90 -26.85
CA CYS A 78 24.98 -4.96 -27.76
C CYS A 78 25.66 -4.87 -29.12
N LEU A 79 25.75 -3.67 -29.71
CA LEU A 79 26.45 -3.46 -30.99
C LEU A 79 27.94 -3.83 -30.87
N LEU A 80 28.58 -3.49 -29.75
CA LEU A 80 29.97 -3.87 -29.49
C LEU A 80 30.17 -5.40 -29.46
N GLN A 81 29.19 -6.16 -28.94
CA GLN A 81 29.21 -7.62 -28.98
C GLN A 81 29.00 -8.16 -30.40
N VAL A 82 28.08 -7.60 -31.18
CA VAL A 82 27.80 -8.02 -32.57
C VAL A 82 29.04 -7.83 -33.45
N PHE A 83 29.72 -6.70 -33.29
CA PHE A 83 30.92 -6.35 -34.05
C PHE A 83 32.23 -6.81 -33.40
N ALA A 84 32.18 -7.72 -32.43
CA ALA A 84 33.37 -8.20 -31.72
C ALA A 84 34.34 -9.00 -32.61
N SER A 85 33.92 -9.47 -33.79
CA SER A 85 34.78 -10.10 -34.81
C SER A 85 35.74 -11.17 -34.27
N GLY A 86 35.26 -12.02 -33.35
CA GLY A 86 36.06 -13.10 -32.75
C GLY A 86 37.03 -12.67 -31.64
N HIS A 87 37.08 -11.38 -31.29
CA HIS A 87 37.93 -10.85 -30.23
C HIS A 87 37.18 -10.80 -28.89
N LEU A 88 37.57 -11.67 -27.96
CA LEU A 88 36.98 -11.76 -26.61
C LEU A 88 36.94 -10.43 -25.83
N PRO A 89 37.95 -9.54 -25.88
CA PRO A 89 37.89 -8.27 -25.16
C PRO A 89 36.71 -7.37 -25.53
N TYR A 90 36.32 -7.32 -26.81
CA TYR A 90 35.14 -6.54 -27.25
C TYR A 90 33.84 -7.19 -26.78
N MET A 91 33.77 -8.53 -26.75
CA MET A 91 32.66 -9.25 -26.14
C MET A 91 32.54 -8.90 -24.66
N TYR A 92 33.64 -8.94 -23.91
CA TYR A 92 33.68 -8.58 -22.48
C TYR A 92 33.29 -7.13 -22.22
N ALA A 93 33.85 -6.19 -22.98
CA ALA A 93 33.53 -4.77 -22.87
C ALA A 93 32.05 -4.52 -23.20
N GLY A 94 31.52 -5.12 -24.27
CA GLY A 94 30.13 -4.98 -24.67
C GLY A 94 29.16 -5.56 -23.65
N ARG A 95 29.52 -6.68 -23.01
CA ARG A 95 28.78 -7.26 -21.88
C ARG A 95 28.76 -6.32 -20.69
N PHE A 96 29.91 -5.78 -20.28
CA PHE A 96 30.00 -4.89 -19.12
C PHE A 96 29.24 -3.56 -19.36
N ILE A 97 29.49 -2.89 -20.49
CA ILE A 97 28.82 -1.62 -20.84
C ILE A 97 27.32 -1.81 -21.02
N GLY A 98 26.93 -2.89 -21.72
CA GLY A 98 25.53 -3.26 -21.86
C GLY A 98 24.89 -3.54 -20.50
N GLY A 99 25.63 -4.18 -19.60
CA GLY A 99 25.26 -4.39 -18.21
C GLY A 99 24.96 -3.09 -17.47
N ILE A 100 25.81 -2.07 -17.58
CA ILE A 100 25.58 -0.76 -16.96
C ILE A 100 24.22 -0.19 -17.40
N GLY A 101 23.95 -0.18 -18.71
CA GLY A 101 22.66 0.25 -19.24
C GLY A 101 21.49 -0.56 -18.69
N LEU A 102 21.64 -1.89 -18.64
CA LEU A 102 20.62 -2.80 -18.11
C LEU A 102 20.31 -2.55 -16.64
N GLY A 103 21.34 -2.39 -15.81
CA GLY A 103 21.23 -2.10 -14.38
C GLY A 103 20.43 -0.82 -14.14
N CYS A 104 20.74 0.25 -14.88
CA CYS A 104 19.98 1.50 -14.85
C CYS A 104 18.49 1.27 -15.15
N ILE A 105 18.18 0.55 -16.23
CA ILE A 105 16.79 0.29 -16.65
C ILE A 105 16.03 -0.52 -15.60
N THR A 106 16.66 -1.54 -15.00
CA THR A 106 16.00 -2.39 -13.99
C THR A 106 15.66 -1.67 -12.69
N VAL A 107 16.31 -0.56 -12.39
CA VAL A 107 15.92 0.33 -11.28
C VAL A 107 14.76 1.26 -11.71
N VAL A 108 14.90 1.88 -12.89
CA VAL A 108 14.02 2.98 -13.30
C VAL A 108 12.64 2.51 -13.80
N VAL A 109 12.56 1.39 -14.53
CA VAL A 109 11.29 0.91 -15.09
C VAL A 109 10.23 0.58 -14.03
N PRO A 110 10.49 -0.29 -13.03
CA PRO A 110 9.48 -0.59 -12.01
C PRO A 110 9.13 0.63 -11.16
N MET A 111 10.10 1.52 -10.92
CA MET A 111 9.88 2.79 -10.25
C MET A 111 8.91 3.69 -11.04
N TYR A 112 9.19 3.91 -12.32
CA TYR A 112 8.38 4.72 -13.23
C TYR A 112 6.95 4.16 -13.37
N ILE A 113 6.79 2.85 -13.53
CA ILE A 113 5.47 2.19 -13.54
C ILE A 113 4.75 2.47 -12.22
N SER A 114 5.42 2.30 -11.08
CA SER A 114 4.79 2.47 -9.76
C SER A 114 4.33 3.91 -9.48
N GLU A 115 5.02 4.90 -10.03
CA GLU A 115 4.72 6.33 -9.88
C GLU A 115 3.60 6.81 -10.81
N LEU A 116 3.43 6.15 -11.95
CA LEU A 116 2.30 6.39 -12.84
C LEU A 116 1.05 5.62 -12.40
N SER A 117 1.22 4.51 -11.69
CA SER A 117 0.13 3.61 -11.33
C SER A 117 -0.73 4.15 -10.19
N PRO A 118 -2.07 4.06 -10.30
CA PRO A 118 -2.94 4.34 -9.17
C PRO A 118 -2.71 3.31 -8.03
N PRO A 119 -2.84 3.72 -6.76
CA PRO A 119 -2.48 2.86 -5.62
C PRO A 119 -3.17 1.48 -5.61
N ALA A 120 -4.42 1.40 -6.04
CA ALA A 120 -5.25 0.19 -5.96
C ALA A 120 -4.76 -0.97 -6.85
N ILE A 121 -4.19 -0.69 -8.03
CA ILE A 121 -3.74 -1.70 -9.01
C ILE A 121 -2.23 -1.64 -9.27
N ARG A 122 -1.49 -0.89 -8.44
CA ARG A 122 -0.05 -0.68 -8.60
C ARG A 122 0.72 -2.01 -8.63
N GLY A 123 0.41 -2.93 -7.73
CA GLY A 123 1.04 -4.26 -7.68
C GLY A 123 0.84 -5.05 -8.98
N SER A 124 -0.39 -5.04 -9.53
CA SER A 124 -0.72 -5.73 -10.78
C SER A 124 -0.03 -5.10 -11.99
N LEU A 125 0.06 -3.76 -12.06
CA LEU A 125 0.75 -3.05 -13.13
C LEU A 125 2.27 -3.26 -13.09
N VAL A 126 2.87 -3.31 -11.90
CA VAL A 126 4.27 -3.74 -11.74
C VAL A 126 4.42 -5.22 -12.10
N GLY A 127 3.43 -6.07 -11.83
CA GLY A 127 3.39 -7.46 -12.28
C GLY A 127 3.46 -7.63 -13.81
N LEU A 128 2.89 -6.69 -14.58
CA LEU A 128 3.00 -6.70 -16.06
C LEU A 128 4.46 -6.57 -16.54
N TYR A 129 5.29 -5.82 -15.83
CA TYR A 129 6.73 -5.75 -16.13
C TYR A 129 7.38 -7.13 -16.05
N GLU A 130 7.02 -7.92 -15.03
CA GLU A 130 7.56 -9.27 -14.88
C GLU A 130 7.03 -10.23 -15.94
N ILE A 131 5.75 -10.13 -16.31
CA ILE A 131 5.19 -10.93 -17.41
C ILE A 131 5.92 -10.61 -18.72
N ASN A 132 6.16 -9.33 -19.01
CA ASN A 132 6.90 -8.91 -20.19
C ASN A 132 8.37 -9.39 -20.16
N ASN A 133 8.99 -9.40 -18.97
CA ASN A 133 10.31 -9.98 -18.78
C ASN A 133 10.34 -11.46 -19.20
N GLN A 134 9.33 -12.22 -18.83
CA GLN A 134 9.22 -13.65 -19.14
C GLN A 134 8.94 -13.90 -20.63
N LEU A 135 8.00 -13.15 -21.21
CA LEU A 135 7.73 -13.21 -22.64
C LEU A 135 8.95 -12.83 -23.48
N SER A 136 9.71 -11.82 -23.04
CA SER A 136 10.96 -11.44 -23.69
C SER A 136 12.02 -12.54 -23.59
N SER A 137 12.10 -13.24 -22.46
CA SER A 137 13.02 -14.36 -22.27
C SER A 137 12.66 -15.55 -23.16
N LEU A 138 11.39 -15.86 -23.28
CA LEU A 138 10.85 -16.83 -24.23
C LEU A 138 11.31 -16.52 -25.67
N CYS A 139 11.17 -15.28 -26.12
CA CYS A 139 11.66 -14.85 -27.42
C CYS A 139 13.19 -15.05 -27.57
N GLY A 140 13.97 -14.79 -26.52
CA GLY A 140 15.42 -15.00 -26.54
C GLY A 140 15.84 -16.47 -26.66
N PHE A 141 15.14 -17.38 -25.96
CA PHE A 141 15.40 -18.82 -26.08
C PHE A 141 15.04 -19.35 -27.48
N PHE A 142 13.87 -18.98 -28.00
CA PHE A 142 13.44 -19.39 -29.33
C PHE A 142 14.26 -18.74 -30.45
N ALA A 143 14.75 -17.51 -30.25
CA ALA A 143 15.69 -16.88 -31.19
C ALA A 143 16.91 -17.76 -31.45
N ASN A 144 17.53 -18.31 -30.41
CA ASN A 144 18.66 -19.23 -30.55
C ASN A 144 18.27 -20.52 -31.27
N TYR A 145 17.10 -21.09 -30.97
CA TYR A 145 16.61 -22.28 -31.67
C TYR A 145 16.42 -22.02 -33.17
N PHE A 146 15.75 -20.92 -33.55
CA PHE A 146 15.49 -20.60 -34.94
C PHE A 146 16.77 -20.34 -35.74
N VAL A 147 17.78 -19.69 -35.17
CA VAL A 147 19.08 -19.54 -35.86
C VAL A 147 19.90 -20.83 -35.88
N GLY A 148 19.75 -21.70 -34.87
CA GLY A 148 20.38 -23.02 -34.85
C GLY A 148 19.87 -23.95 -35.94
N VAL A 149 18.57 -23.86 -36.29
CA VAL A 149 17.96 -24.66 -37.38
C VAL A 149 18.02 -23.96 -38.73
N GLY A 150 17.83 -22.63 -38.77
CA GLY A 150 17.60 -21.87 -40.00
C GLY A 150 18.83 -21.16 -40.59
N VAL A 151 19.95 -21.06 -39.85
CA VAL A 151 21.17 -20.39 -40.32
C VAL A 151 22.34 -21.37 -40.36
N ASN A 152 23.12 -21.31 -41.44
CA ASN A 152 24.26 -22.19 -41.63
C ASN A 152 25.29 -22.02 -40.48
N PRO A 153 25.71 -23.11 -39.81
CA PRO A 153 26.68 -23.09 -38.72
C PRO A 153 28.06 -22.48 -39.03
N GLY A 154 28.44 -22.39 -40.31
CA GLY A 154 29.70 -21.79 -40.74
C GLY A 154 29.70 -20.26 -40.85
N THR A 155 28.59 -19.60 -40.53
CA THR A 155 28.43 -18.15 -40.71
C THR A 155 28.27 -17.43 -39.38
N ASP A 156 29.01 -16.34 -39.18
CA ASP A 156 28.90 -15.50 -37.97
C ASP A 156 27.48 -14.96 -37.73
N ARG A 157 26.68 -14.84 -38.79
CA ARG A 157 25.26 -14.47 -38.71
C ARG A 157 24.48 -15.33 -37.71
N GLN A 158 24.83 -16.61 -37.54
CA GLN A 158 24.15 -17.52 -36.64
C GLN A 158 24.19 -17.04 -35.18
N TRP A 159 25.31 -16.48 -34.71
CA TRP A 159 25.42 -15.95 -33.35
C TRP A 159 25.19 -14.42 -33.27
N GLN A 160 25.43 -13.69 -34.36
CA GLN A 160 25.22 -12.24 -34.41
C GLN A 160 23.75 -11.84 -34.39
N ILE A 161 22.88 -12.54 -35.14
CA ILE A 161 21.44 -12.26 -35.21
C ILE A 161 20.78 -12.25 -33.81
N PRO A 162 20.91 -13.31 -32.98
CA PRO A 162 20.27 -13.34 -31.67
C PRO A 162 20.79 -12.23 -30.75
N ILE A 163 22.08 -11.87 -30.81
CA ILE A 163 22.63 -10.75 -30.04
C ILE A 163 22.11 -9.41 -30.58
N ALA A 164 22.07 -9.20 -31.90
CA ALA A 164 21.65 -7.95 -32.54
C ALA A 164 20.17 -7.63 -32.27
N MET A 165 19.31 -8.64 -32.16
CA MET A 165 17.89 -8.45 -31.83
C MET A 165 17.67 -7.75 -30.48
N GLN A 166 18.66 -7.73 -29.58
CA GLN A 166 18.61 -6.95 -28.33
C GLN A 166 18.54 -5.44 -28.55
N VAL A 167 19.03 -4.94 -29.68
CA VAL A 167 19.01 -3.51 -30.02
C VAL A 167 17.59 -3.05 -30.32
N ILE A 168 16.72 -3.92 -30.84
CA ILE A 168 15.33 -3.60 -31.20
C ILE A 168 14.55 -3.07 -29.99
N PRO A 169 14.41 -3.81 -28.87
CA PRO A 169 13.68 -3.28 -27.71
C PRO A 169 14.35 -2.05 -27.09
N ALA A 170 15.67 -1.89 -27.24
CA ALA A 170 16.39 -0.69 -26.80
C ALA A 170 16.01 0.55 -27.62
N GLY A 171 16.02 0.42 -28.95
CA GLY A 171 15.58 1.46 -29.87
C GLY A 171 14.10 1.82 -29.66
N LEU A 172 13.23 0.82 -29.52
CA LEU A 172 11.81 1.05 -29.25
C LEU A 172 11.57 1.83 -27.96
N LEU A 173 12.31 1.53 -26.88
CA LEU A 173 12.19 2.29 -25.63
C LEU A 173 12.69 3.73 -25.80
N ILE A 174 13.80 3.96 -26.51
CA ILE A 174 14.30 5.32 -26.81
C ILE A 174 13.25 6.10 -27.60
N LEU A 175 12.65 5.51 -28.63
CA LEU A 175 11.60 6.15 -29.43
C LEU A 175 10.36 6.43 -28.58
N ALA A 176 9.93 5.49 -27.73
CA ALA A 176 8.81 5.69 -26.82
C ALA A 176 9.07 6.83 -25.83
N VAL A 177 10.29 6.95 -25.30
CA VAL A 177 10.69 8.05 -24.41
C VAL A 177 10.61 9.41 -25.14
N ILE A 178 10.98 9.47 -26.42
CA ILE A 178 10.98 10.73 -27.19
C ILE A 178 9.55 11.14 -27.59
N PHE A 179 8.71 10.19 -28.00
CA PHE A 179 7.44 10.51 -28.68
C PHE A 179 6.17 10.22 -27.89
N ILE A 180 6.22 9.31 -26.90
CA ILE A 180 4.99 8.72 -26.32
C ILE A 180 4.90 8.95 -24.81
N LEU A 181 5.99 8.71 -24.08
CA LEU A 181 5.94 8.58 -22.63
C LEU A 181 5.97 9.94 -21.91
N PRO A 182 5.07 10.20 -20.94
CA PRO A 182 5.11 11.39 -20.11
C PRO A 182 6.11 11.24 -18.95
N GLU A 183 6.66 12.34 -18.44
CA GLU A 183 7.53 12.27 -17.25
C GLU A 183 6.72 11.93 -15.99
N SER A 184 7.38 11.33 -14.99
CA SER A 184 6.76 10.94 -13.73
C SER A 184 6.08 12.14 -13.02
N PRO A 185 4.80 12.01 -12.61
CA PRO A 185 4.11 13.01 -11.80
C PRO A 185 4.82 13.28 -10.49
N LEU A 186 5.31 12.24 -9.81
CA LEU A 186 6.04 12.35 -8.53
C LEU A 186 7.30 13.21 -8.70
N PHE A 187 8.09 12.96 -9.76
CA PHE A 187 9.28 13.75 -10.06
C PHE A 187 8.94 15.22 -10.33
N LEU A 188 7.85 15.49 -11.07
CA LEU A 188 7.42 16.85 -11.38
C LEU A 188 6.94 17.59 -10.12
N ILE A 189 6.25 16.90 -9.21
CA ILE A 189 5.83 17.45 -7.91
C ILE A 189 7.06 17.77 -7.04
N GLN A 190 8.04 16.87 -6.97
CA GLN A 190 9.33 17.11 -6.29
C GLN A 190 10.11 18.31 -6.83
N ARG A 191 9.86 18.69 -8.09
CA ARG A 191 10.47 19.87 -8.75
C ARG A 191 9.59 21.12 -8.69
N GLY A 192 8.48 21.09 -7.95
CA GLY A 192 7.53 22.20 -7.83
C GLY A 192 6.70 22.45 -9.11
N LYS A 193 6.76 21.57 -10.11
CA LYS A 193 6.05 21.71 -11.40
C LYS A 193 4.65 21.09 -11.33
N ILE A 194 3.85 21.52 -10.35
CA ILE A 194 2.53 20.94 -10.04
C ILE A 194 1.56 20.96 -11.23
N GLY A 195 1.54 22.06 -12.00
CA GLY A 195 0.66 22.17 -13.18
C GLY A 195 0.92 21.11 -14.25
N LYS A 196 2.20 20.77 -14.51
CA LYS A 196 2.56 19.70 -15.46
C LYS A 196 2.21 18.33 -14.92
N ALA A 197 2.46 18.09 -13.62
CA ALA A 197 2.08 16.84 -12.97
C ALA A 197 0.56 16.60 -13.06
N ARG A 198 -0.24 17.66 -12.84
CA ARG A 198 -1.71 17.61 -12.94
C ARG A 198 -2.20 17.25 -14.35
N ILE A 199 -1.62 17.83 -15.40
CA ILE A 199 -1.98 17.49 -16.80
C ILE A 199 -1.68 16.02 -17.09
N ILE A 200 -0.53 15.52 -16.66
CA ILE A 200 -0.13 14.12 -16.89
C ILE A 200 -1.04 13.16 -16.11
N LEU A 201 -1.30 13.45 -14.83
CA LEU A 201 -2.24 12.66 -14.04
C LEU A 201 -3.64 12.69 -14.64
N SER A 202 -4.11 13.84 -15.11
CA SER A 202 -5.40 13.99 -15.80
C SER A 202 -5.51 13.07 -17.00
N SER A 203 -4.49 13.07 -17.86
CA SER A 203 -4.43 12.22 -19.05
C SER A 203 -4.42 10.73 -18.68
N ILE A 204 -3.56 10.32 -17.75
CA ILE A 204 -3.39 8.90 -17.40
C ILE A 204 -4.58 8.34 -16.63
N ARG A 205 -5.21 9.16 -15.77
CA ARG A 205 -6.39 8.76 -14.98
C ARG A 205 -7.69 8.82 -15.78
N GLY A 206 -7.70 9.49 -16.95
CA GLY A 206 -8.91 9.73 -17.73
C GLY A 206 -9.91 10.64 -17.02
N LEU A 207 -9.42 11.53 -16.15
CA LEU A 207 -10.24 12.43 -15.33
C LEU A 207 -9.87 13.89 -15.62
N PRO A 208 -10.81 14.86 -15.50
CA PRO A 208 -10.50 16.28 -15.65
C PRO A 208 -9.39 16.73 -14.69
N ALA A 209 -8.55 17.68 -15.10
CA ALA A 209 -7.40 18.15 -14.33
C ALA A 209 -7.75 18.64 -12.92
N GLU A 210 -8.96 19.16 -12.71
CA GLU A 210 -9.44 19.66 -11.42
C GLU A 210 -10.24 18.61 -10.61
N HIS A 211 -10.30 17.37 -11.08
CA HIS A 211 -11.00 16.29 -10.39
C HIS A 211 -10.37 16.05 -9.00
N ARG A 212 -11.22 15.94 -7.98
CA ARG A 212 -10.83 15.80 -6.57
C ARG A 212 -9.77 14.73 -6.33
N TYR A 213 -9.90 13.56 -6.97
CA TYR A 213 -8.92 12.47 -6.90
C TYR A 213 -7.49 12.90 -7.30
N ILE A 214 -7.35 13.70 -8.36
CA ILE A 214 -6.03 14.17 -8.82
C ILE A 214 -5.48 15.22 -7.86
N THR A 215 -6.34 16.11 -7.36
CA THR A 215 -5.95 17.12 -6.37
C THR A 215 -5.49 16.46 -5.07
N GLU A 216 -6.25 15.49 -4.55
CA GLU A 216 -5.89 14.72 -3.35
C GLU A 216 -4.61 13.90 -3.57
N GLU A 217 -4.42 13.25 -4.73
CA GLU A 217 -3.20 12.50 -5.05
C GLU A 217 -1.97 13.43 -5.08
N ILE A 218 -2.10 14.62 -5.67
CA ILE A 218 -1.04 15.64 -5.68
C ILE A 218 -0.77 16.17 -4.27
N GLU A 219 -1.81 16.46 -3.48
CA GLU A 219 -1.68 16.99 -2.13
C GLU A 219 -1.04 15.98 -1.17
N LEU A 220 -1.46 14.71 -1.20
CA LEU A 220 -0.86 13.62 -0.43
C LEU A 220 0.63 13.46 -0.73
N VAL A 221 0.99 13.54 -2.01
CA VAL A 221 2.38 13.46 -2.44
C VAL A 221 3.15 14.71 -2.00
N ALA A 222 2.57 15.90 -2.18
CA ALA A 222 3.20 17.16 -1.80
C ALA A 222 3.40 17.29 -0.28
N SER A 223 2.44 16.84 0.53
CA SER A 223 2.53 16.85 1.99
C SER A 223 3.58 15.87 2.53
N SER A 224 3.88 14.80 1.79
CA SER A 224 4.94 13.83 2.13
C SER A 224 6.36 14.30 1.77
N LEU A 225 6.49 15.42 1.06
CA LEU A 225 7.77 16.00 0.67
C LEU A 225 8.10 17.17 1.59
N PRO A 226 9.33 17.28 2.12
CA PRO A 226 9.72 18.43 2.93
C PRO A 226 9.60 19.71 2.09
N GLN A 227 9.10 20.79 2.70
CA GLN A 227 9.01 22.11 2.07
C GLN A 227 10.39 22.48 1.50
N GLN A 228 10.51 22.55 0.17
CA GLN A 228 11.76 22.99 -0.43
C GLN A 228 11.98 24.48 -0.16
N PRO A 229 13.20 24.89 0.21
CA PRO A 229 13.54 26.31 0.23
C PRO A 229 13.35 26.89 -1.18
N SER A 230 12.63 28.01 -1.23
CA SER A 230 12.28 28.75 -2.43
C SER A 230 13.43 28.82 -3.44
N ALA A 231 13.10 28.60 -4.71
CA ALA A 231 14.00 28.60 -5.85
C ALA A 231 15.00 29.77 -5.79
N GLY A 232 16.30 29.47 -5.67
CA GLY A 232 17.33 30.52 -5.74
C GLY A 232 18.75 30.19 -5.28
N LYS A 233 19.04 29.06 -4.63
CA LYS A 233 20.41 28.78 -4.12
C LYS A 233 21.10 27.58 -4.78
N SER A 234 22.35 27.82 -5.16
CA SER A 234 23.33 26.99 -5.87
C SER A 234 23.20 25.46 -5.71
N ARG A 235 23.36 24.72 -6.81
CA ARG A 235 23.48 23.25 -6.85
C ARG A 235 24.76 22.82 -6.09
N SER A 236 24.61 22.49 -4.81
CA SER A 236 25.67 21.91 -3.99
C SER A 236 25.79 20.39 -4.22
N ILE A 237 26.94 19.80 -3.86
CA ILE A 237 27.19 18.34 -3.87
C ILE A 237 26.11 17.60 -3.06
N ASN A 238 25.56 18.24 -2.01
CA ASN A 238 24.42 17.75 -1.22
C ASN A 238 23.10 17.59 -2.00
N THR A 239 22.98 18.19 -3.20
CA THR A 239 21.82 18.02 -4.09
C THR A 239 21.95 16.78 -4.99
N ILE A 240 23.18 16.32 -5.26
CA ILE A 240 23.48 15.19 -6.15
C ILE A 240 23.50 13.87 -5.37
N LEU A 241 24.14 13.86 -4.20
CA LEU A 241 24.18 12.73 -3.27
C LEU A 241 23.75 13.23 -1.88
N PRO A 242 22.46 13.14 -1.55
CA PRO A 242 21.96 13.64 -0.29
C PRO A 242 22.33 12.63 0.82
N LEU A 243 23.49 12.84 1.45
CA LEU A 243 24.01 11.98 2.53
C LEU A 243 23.00 11.78 3.68
N HIS A 244 22.10 12.75 3.88
CA HIS A 244 21.01 12.62 4.86
C HIS A 244 20.07 11.44 4.57
N LEU A 245 19.82 11.09 3.31
CA LEU A 245 18.95 9.96 2.95
C LEU A 245 19.59 8.62 3.32
N PHE A 246 20.91 8.52 3.23
CA PHE A 246 21.63 7.34 3.71
C PHE A 246 21.49 7.20 5.23
N ARG A 247 21.51 8.32 5.96
CA ARG A 247 21.26 8.32 7.41
C ARG A 247 19.81 7.94 7.74
N GLU A 248 18.84 8.48 7.00
CA GLU A 248 17.40 8.16 7.14
C GLU A 248 17.09 6.70 6.81
N LEU A 249 17.79 6.11 5.84
CA LEU A 249 17.65 4.70 5.48
C LEU A 249 18.10 3.77 6.60
N LEU A 250 19.09 4.19 7.39
CA LEU A 250 19.62 3.44 8.53
C LEU A 250 18.72 3.53 9.77
N TRP A 251 17.66 4.35 9.76
CA TRP A 251 16.71 4.41 10.88
C TRP A 251 15.97 3.09 11.08
N ARG A 252 15.59 2.82 12.35
CA ARG A 252 14.79 1.65 12.72
C ARG A 252 13.48 1.66 11.92
N GLY A 253 13.14 0.51 11.35
CA GLY A 253 12.01 0.33 10.42
C GLY A 253 12.36 0.44 8.95
N ASN A 254 13.04 1.52 8.52
CA ASN A 254 13.52 1.67 7.14
C ASN A 254 14.60 0.63 6.80
N ILE A 255 15.53 0.40 7.72
CA ILE A 255 16.55 -0.63 7.56
C ILE A 255 15.94 -2.04 7.54
N ASN A 256 14.85 -2.28 8.30
CA ASN A 256 14.17 -3.57 8.32
C ASN A 256 13.51 -3.87 6.96
N ARG A 257 12.86 -2.86 6.36
CA ARG A 257 12.31 -2.95 4.99
C ARG A 257 13.40 -3.25 3.98
N LEU A 258 14.52 -2.55 4.06
CA LEU A 258 15.66 -2.75 3.18
C LEU A 258 16.21 -4.17 3.32
N ILE A 259 16.47 -4.63 4.55
CA ILE A 259 16.98 -5.98 4.84
C ILE A 259 16.03 -7.04 4.28
N ILE A 260 14.73 -6.91 4.49
CA ILE A 260 13.74 -7.87 3.97
C ILE A 260 13.75 -7.91 2.45
N GLY A 261 13.74 -6.75 1.78
CA GLY A 261 13.82 -6.73 0.32
C GLY A 261 15.14 -7.29 -0.22
N CYS A 262 16.27 -6.99 0.41
CA CYS A 262 17.57 -7.59 0.06
C CYS A 262 17.58 -9.11 0.29
N LEU A 263 16.98 -9.59 1.38
CA LEU A 263 16.86 -11.02 1.69
C LEU A 263 16.00 -11.75 0.66
N LEU A 264 14.92 -11.12 0.18
CA LEU A 264 14.11 -11.67 -0.90
C LEU A 264 14.89 -11.76 -2.22
N MET A 265 15.70 -10.74 -2.56
CA MET A 265 16.58 -10.80 -3.75
C MET A 265 17.64 -11.87 -3.61
N VAL A 266 18.26 -12.02 -2.43
CA VAL A 266 19.19 -13.12 -2.15
C VAL A 266 18.48 -14.46 -2.36
N GLY A 267 17.32 -14.67 -1.73
CA GLY A 267 16.53 -15.90 -1.85
C GLY A 267 16.13 -16.23 -3.30
N ALA A 268 15.73 -15.22 -4.08
CA ALA A 268 15.41 -15.40 -5.49
C ALA A 268 16.61 -15.89 -6.31
N ASN A 269 17.80 -15.35 -6.07
CA ASN A 269 19.01 -15.78 -6.79
C ASN A 269 19.55 -17.13 -6.29
N THR A 270 19.47 -17.40 -4.98
CA THR A 270 19.91 -18.67 -4.38
C THR A 270 18.90 -19.81 -4.56
N SER A 271 17.80 -19.56 -5.28
CA SER A 271 16.99 -20.62 -5.89
C SER A 271 17.68 -21.34 -7.05
N GLY A 272 18.86 -20.87 -7.49
CA GLY A 272 19.63 -21.42 -8.61
C GLY A 272 19.15 -20.99 -10.00
N ILE A 273 18.11 -20.15 -10.09
CA ILE A 273 17.43 -19.86 -11.36
C ILE A 273 18.34 -19.30 -12.45
N ASN A 274 19.32 -18.49 -12.09
CA ASN A 274 20.21 -17.87 -13.06
C ASN A 274 21.18 -18.90 -13.65
N GLY A 275 21.65 -19.82 -12.81
CA GLY A 275 22.44 -20.95 -13.26
C GLY A 275 21.64 -21.83 -14.22
N VAL A 276 20.38 -22.13 -13.87
CA VAL A 276 19.49 -22.92 -14.73
C VAL A 276 19.16 -22.19 -16.03
N ASN A 277 18.86 -20.89 -16.00
CA ASN A 277 18.53 -20.11 -17.19
C ASN A 277 19.72 -20.04 -18.17
N PHE A 278 20.87 -19.57 -17.70
CA PHE A 278 22.04 -19.32 -18.55
C PHE A 278 22.70 -20.60 -19.03
N TYR A 279 22.59 -21.69 -18.27
CA TYR A 279 23.22 -22.97 -18.60
C TYR A 279 22.19 -24.08 -18.84
N SER A 280 20.93 -23.75 -19.16
CA SER A 280 19.88 -24.74 -19.43
C SER A 280 20.29 -25.76 -20.51
N PRO A 281 20.93 -25.38 -21.63
CA PRO A 281 21.37 -26.38 -22.61
C PRO A 281 22.41 -27.35 -22.03
N SER A 282 23.31 -26.86 -21.17
CA SER A 282 24.31 -27.68 -20.49
C SER A 282 23.67 -28.63 -19.46
N ILE A 283 22.63 -28.18 -18.75
CA ILE A 283 21.88 -29.03 -17.81
C ILE A 283 21.12 -30.13 -18.54
N PHE A 284 20.43 -29.82 -19.64
CA PHE A 284 19.78 -30.85 -20.46
C PHE A 284 20.81 -31.83 -21.06
N ARG A 285 22.03 -31.36 -21.32
CA ARG A 285 23.14 -32.23 -21.72
C ARG A 285 23.54 -33.20 -20.61
N LEU A 286 23.66 -32.72 -19.36
CA LEU A 286 23.93 -33.57 -18.19
C LEU A 286 22.84 -34.63 -17.97
N ILE A 287 21.60 -34.34 -18.34
CA ILE A 287 20.47 -35.27 -18.22
C ILE A 287 20.48 -36.37 -19.32
N GLY A 288 21.31 -36.23 -20.36
CA GLY A 288 21.54 -37.27 -21.37
C GLY A 288 21.18 -36.88 -22.81
N PHE A 289 20.89 -35.61 -23.09
CA PHE A 289 20.57 -35.12 -24.44
C PHE A 289 21.78 -34.45 -25.12
N THR A 290 22.15 -34.84 -26.33
CA THR A 290 23.42 -34.41 -26.95
C THR A 290 23.28 -33.44 -28.12
N SER A 291 22.17 -33.48 -28.85
CA SER A 291 21.95 -32.64 -30.03
C SER A 291 21.76 -31.16 -29.66
N VAL A 292 22.59 -30.26 -30.21
CA VAL A 292 22.55 -28.82 -29.95
C VAL A 292 21.17 -28.22 -30.24
N ASN A 293 20.59 -28.51 -31.42
CA ASN A 293 19.26 -27.97 -31.78
C ASN A 293 18.15 -28.50 -30.87
N PHE A 294 18.27 -29.75 -30.42
CA PHE A 294 17.32 -30.32 -29.47
C PHE A 294 17.45 -29.68 -28.08
N LEU A 295 18.69 -29.44 -27.61
CA LEU A 295 18.95 -28.73 -26.35
C LEU A 295 18.36 -27.31 -26.37
N LEU A 296 18.53 -26.58 -27.47
CA LEU A 296 17.94 -25.25 -27.67
C LEU A 296 16.41 -25.30 -27.65
N LEU A 297 15.80 -26.34 -28.24
CA LEU A 297 14.36 -26.55 -28.21
C LEU A 297 13.86 -26.84 -26.78
N LEU A 298 14.55 -27.69 -26.03
CA LEU A 298 14.22 -28.00 -24.63
C LEU A 298 14.30 -26.75 -23.74
N SER A 299 15.30 -25.88 -23.96
CA SER A 299 15.39 -24.57 -23.32
C SER A 299 14.24 -23.64 -23.71
N GLY A 300 13.77 -23.70 -24.96
CA GLY A 300 12.55 -23.02 -25.39
C GLY A 300 11.30 -23.47 -24.62
N PHE A 301 11.10 -24.78 -24.46
CA PHE A 301 10.00 -25.32 -23.65
C PHE A 301 10.13 -24.99 -22.16
N PHE A 302 11.36 -24.95 -21.63
CA PHE A 302 11.63 -24.46 -20.29
C PHE A 302 11.13 -23.02 -20.12
N ALA A 303 11.38 -22.15 -21.11
CA ALA A 303 10.89 -20.78 -21.08
C ALA A 303 9.36 -20.67 -21.19
N ILE A 304 8.70 -21.58 -21.92
CA ILE A 304 7.23 -21.69 -21.94
C ILE A 304 6.72 -22.02 -20.55
N ALA A 305 7.23 -23.08 -19.93
CA ALA A 305 6.84 -23.49 -18.58
C ALA A 305 7.02 -22.36 -17.57
N LYS A 306 8.15 -21.64 -17.66
CA LYS A 306 8.45 -20.46 -16.83
C LYS A 306 7.43 -19.33 -17.06
N THR A 307 7.12 -19.02 -18.31
CA THR A 307 6.17 -17.95 -18.67
C THR A 307 4.76 -18.27 -18.22
N THR A 308 4.29 -19.51 -18.44
CA THR A 308 2.99 -19.99 -17.98
C THR A 308 2.89 -19.95 -16.47
N GLY A 309 3.93 -20.42 -15.75
CA GLY A 309 3.97 -20.37 -14.29
C GLY A 309 3.87 -18.95 -13.73
N THR A 310 4.54 -17.98 -14.37
CA THR A 310 4.45 -16.57 -13.96
C THR A 310 3.05 -15.98 -14.22
N PHE A 311 2.44 -16.28 -15.37
CA PHE A 311 1.09 -15.81 -15.66
C PHE A 311 0.07 -16.35 -14.65
N VAL A 312 0.14 -17.65 -14.35
CA VAL A 312 -0.75 -18.30 -13.38
C VAL A 312 -0.53 -17.74 -11.97
N GLY A 313 0.73 -17.62 -11.54
CA GLY A 313 1.09 -17.10 -10.21
C GLY A 313 0.62 -15.66 -9.98
N LEU A 314 0.90 -14.76 -10.93
CA LEU A 314 0.58 -13.35 -10.78
C LEU A 314 -0.91 -13.02 -10.94
N PHE A 315 -1.64 -13.66 -11.86
CA PHE A 315 -3.06 -13.32 -12.05
C PHE A 315 -4.01 -14.04 -11.11
N PHE A 316 -3.76 -15.31 -10.81
CA PHE A 316 -4.73 -16.13 -10.07
C PHE A 316 -4.39 -16.30 -8.59
N PHE A 317 -3.12 -16.20 -8.22
CA PHE A 317 -2.68 -16.62 -6.89
C PHE A 317 -2.17 -15.50 -5.99
N ILE A 318 -1.43 -14.52 -6.50
CA ILE A 318 -0.74 -13.52 -5.65
C ILE A 318 -1.69 -12.71 -4.75
N ASP A 319 -2.84 -12.30 -5.28
CA ASP A 319 -3.83 -11.52 -4.52
C ASP A 319 -4.83 -12.41 -3.77
N ARG A 320 -4.95 -13.69 -4.15
CA ARG A 320 -5.86 -14.63 -3.49
C ARG A 320 -5.23 -15.28 -2.25
N PHE A 321 -3.99 -15.76 -2.35
CA PHE A 321 -3.35 -16.57 -1.31
C PHE A 321 -2.30 -15.83 -0.48
N GLY A 322 -1.90 -14.61 -0.88
CA GLY A 322 -0.89 -13.83 -0.16
C GLY A 322 0.54 -14.17 -0.58
N ARG A 323 1.46 -13.25 -0.31
CA ARG A 323 2.85 -13.31 -0.81
C ARG A 323 3.67 -14.36 -0.05
N LYS A 324 3.50 -14.46 1.27
CA LYS A 324 4.28 -15.35 2.13
C LYS A 324 4.00 -16.82 1.84
N PHE A 325 2.73 -17.18 1.76
CA PHE A 325 2.29 -18.56 1.50
C PHE A 325 2.81 -19.07 0.15
N LEU A 326 2.73 -18.25 -0.89
CA LEU A 326 3.22 -18.62 -2.23
C LEU A 326 4.72 -18.82 -2.27
N LEU A 327 5.50 -17.99 -1.58
CA LEU A 327 6.95 -18.18 -1.48
C LEU A 327 7.31 -19.51 -0.80
N LEU A 328 6.56 -19.93 0.23
CA LEU A 328 6.79 -21.21 0.89
C LEU A 328 6.46 -22.40 -0.01
N ILE A 329 5.29 -22.41 -0.65
CA ILE A 329 4.91 -23.49 -1.60
C ILE A 329 5.89 -23.58 -2.77
N SER A 330 6.23 -22.44 -3.35
CA SER A 330 7.20 -22.34 -4.44
C SER A 330 8.55 -22.92 -4.04
N SER A 331 9.01 -22.62 -2.81
CA SER A 331 10.26 -23.17 -2.25
C SER A 331 10.21 -24.69 -2.12
N THR A 332 9.11 -25.26 -1.64
CA THR A 332 8.95 -26.71 -1.54
C THR A 332 9.05 -27.38 -2.92
N GLY A 333 8.39 -26.82 -3.94
CA GLY A 333 8.47 -27.34 -5.32
C GLY A 333 9.89 -27.30 -5.88
N ILE A 334 10.63 -26.22 -5.64
CA ILE A 334 12.04 -26.10 -6.03
C ILE A 334 12.91 -27.16 -5.36
N VAL A 335 12.78 -27.31 -4.03
CA VAL A 335 13.60 -28.27 -3.26
C VAL A 335 13.35 -29.69 -3.75
N LEU A 336 12.09 -30.09 -3.94
CA LEU A 336 11.74 -31.43 -4.44
C LEU A 336 12.34 -31.70 -5.84
N ALA A 337 12.26 -30.73 -6.75
CA ALA A 337 12.81 -30.86 -8.09
C ALA A 337 14.34 -31.00 -8.08
N PHE A 338 15.03 -30.15 -7.31
CA PHE A 338 16.49 -30.17 -7.24
C PHE A 338 17.05 -31.39 -6.52
N VAL A 339 16.38 -31.85 -5.45
CA VAL A 339 16.76 -33.11 -4.80
C VAL A 339 16.64 -34.27 -5.79
N TYR A 340 15.55 -34.33 -6.57
CA TYR A 340 15.38 -35.37 -7.58
C TYR A 340 16.49 -35.32 -8.65
N ILE A 341 16.76 -34.15 -9.24
CA ILE A 341 17.79 -33.99 -10.28
C ILE A 341 19.18 -34.32 -9.73
N GLY A 342 19.52 -33.82 -8.54
CA GLY A 342 20.79 -34.10 -7.86
C GLY A 342 20.98 -35.59 -7.58
N SER A 343 19.95 -36.27 -7.07
CA SER A 343 19.97 -37.72 -6.83
C SER A 343 20.11 -38.51 -8.13
N PHE A 344 19.37 -38.13 -9.18
CA PHE A 344 19.47 -38.75 -10.51
C PHE A 344 20.90 -38.67 -11.07
N LEU A 345 21.53 -37.49 -11.04
CA LEU A 345 22.90 -37.30 -11.50
C LEU A 345 23.93 -38.06 -10.64
N THR A 346 23.66 -38.19 -9.34
CA THR A 346 24.49 -38.98 -8.43
C THR A 346 24.47 -40.47 -8.78
N ILE A 347 23.29 -41.02 -9.06
CA ILE A 347 23.11 -42.46 -9.39
C ILE A 347 23.66 -42.78 -10.78
N THR A 348 23.48 -41.86 -11.74
CA THR A 348 23.92 -42.05 -13.13
C THR A 348 25.37 -41.65 -13.38
N HIS A 349 26.10 -41.25 -12.32
CA HIS A 349 27.48 -40.78 -12.37
C HIS A 349 27.68 -39.64 -13.40
N GLY A 350 26.66 -38.81 -13.61
CA GLY A 350 26.68 -37.73 -14.61
C GLY A 350 26.72 -38.17 -16.07
N SER A 351 26.55 -39.47 -16.34
CA SER A 351 26.55 -40.05 -17.70
C SER A 351 25.35 -40.99 -17.89
N PRO A 352 24.11 -40.45 -17.85
CA PRO A 352 22.91 -41.27 -18.04
C PRO A 352 22.82 -41.84 -19.45
N ALA A 353 22.21 -43.03 -19.57
CA ALA A 353 21.91 -43.63 -20.86
C ALA A 353 20.94 -42.73 -21.65
N PRO A 354 21.23 -42.42 -22.93
CA PRO A 354 20.35 -41.61 -23.77
C PRO A 354 18.94 -42.21 -23.84
N GLY A 355 17.91 -41.37 -23.65
CA GLY A 355 16.52 -41.80 -23.73
C GLY A 355 16.02 -42.66 -22.57
N SER A 356 16.75 -42.72 -21.44
CA SER A 356 16.27 -43.42 -20.24
C SER A 356 14.98 -42.78 -19.67
N ILE A 357 14.08 -43.61 -19.13
CA ILE A 357 12.84 -43.13 -18.48
C ILE A 357 13.17 -42.15 -17.35
N ALA A 358 14.20 -42.45 -16.56
CA ALA A 358 14.68 -41.57 -15.49
C ALA A 358 15.20 -40.21 -16.02
N GLY A 359 15.82 -40.18 -17.21
CA GLY A 359 16.21 -38.94 -17.89
C GLY A 359 15.00 -38.08 -18.29
N TYR A 360 13.91 -38.69 -18.77
CA TYR A 360 12.67 -37.96 -19.04
C TYR A 360 12.01 -37.40 -17.79
N PHE A 361 12.04 -38.14 -16.67
CA PHE A 361 11.59 -37.61 -15.38
C PHE A 361 12.49 -36.47 -14.88
N ALA A 362 13.81 -36.53 -15.08
CA ALA A 362 14.71 -35.43 -14.75
C ALA A 362 14.44 -34.18 -15.59
N MET A 363 14.13 -34.35 -16.88
CA MET A 363 13.65 -33.27 -17.74
C MET A 363 12.33 -32.67 -17.22
N ALA A 364 11.36 -33.51 -16.85
CA ALA A 364 10.10 -33.05 -16.26
C ALA A 364 10.32 -32.31 -14.92
N ALA A 365 11.27 -32.76 -14.10
CA ALA A 365 11.67 -32.08 -12.86
C ALA A 365 12.26 -30.69 -13.12
N VAL A 366 13.05 -30.50 -14.19
CA VAL A 366 13.55 -29.18 -14.60
C VAL A 366 12.39 -28.23 -14.97
N TYR A 367 11.36 -28.74 -15.64
CA TYR A 367 10.16 -27.94 -15.96
C TYR A 367 9.30 -27.67 -14.73
N PHE A 368 9.14 -28.65 -13.84
CA PHE A 368 8.44 -28.48 -12.57
C PHE A 368 9.14 -27.44 -11.68
N TYR A 369 10.48 -27.45 -11.63
CA TYR A 369 11.28 -26.40 -11.02
C TYR A 369 10.97 -25.03 -11.63
N ALA A 370 10.95 -24.93 -12.97
CA ALA A 370 10.69 -23.68 -13.67
C ALA A 370 9.32 -23.09 -13.29
N VAL A 371 8.27 -23.92 -13.28
CA VAL A 371 6.91 -23.52 -12.87
C VAL A 371 6.89 -23.12 -11.40
N SER A 372 7.50 -23.93 -10.53
CA SER A 372 7.55 -23.69 -9.09
C SER A 372 8.19 -22.36 -8.78
N PHE A 373 9.38 -22.07 -9.33
CA PHE A 373 10.05 -20.77 -9.18
C PHE A 373 9.19 -19.61 -9.70
N SER A 374 8.57 -19.81 -10.85
CA SER A 374 7.78 -18.79 -11.53
C SER A 374 6.49 -18.41 -10.81
N LEU A 375 5.98 -19.30 -9.95
CA LEU A 375 4.78 -19.10 -9.15
C LEU A 375 4.94 -17.95 -8.15
N ALA A 376 6.13 -17.77 -7.57
CA ALA A 376 6.36 -16.80 -6.50
C ALA A 376 7.73 -16.09 -6.61
N TRP A 377 8.83 -16.83 -6.49
CA TRP A 377 10.19 -16.27 -6.41
C TRP A 377 10.60 -15.40 -7.60
N ASN A 378 9.93 -15.55 -8.76
CA ASN A 378 10.19 -14.69 -9.91
C ASN A 378 9.64 -13.25 -9.72
N GLY A 379 8.36 -13.11 -9.36
CA GLY A 379 7.69 -11.81 -9.31
C GLY A 379 7.57 -11.20 -7.91
N VAL A 380 7.33 -12.03 -6.89
CA VAL A 380 7.04 -11.56 -5.53
C VAL A 380 8.16 -10.69 -4.96
N PRO A 381 9.47 -11.01 -5.08
CA PRO A 381 10.54 -10.14 -4.57
C PRO A 381 10.48 -8.71 -5.11
N TRP A 382 10.23 -8.54 -6.41
CA TRP A 382 10.14 -7.23 -7.06
C TRP A 382 8.89 -6.46 -6.63
N VAL A 383 7.74 -7.15 -6.61
CA VAL A 383 6.46 -6.56 -6.18
C VAL A 383 6.57 -6.12 -4.72
N TYR A 384 7.01 -7.02 -3.84
CA TYR A 384 7.14 -6.80 -2.41
C TYR A 384 8.09 -5.63 -2.09
N SER A 385 9.28 -5.59 -2.69
CA SER A 385 10.21 -4.45 -2.55
C SER A 385 9.57 -3.13 -2.99
N SER A 386 8.80 -3.12 -4.07
CA SER A 386 8.14 -1.90 -4.56
C SER A 386 6.97 -1.40 -3.69
N GLU A 387 6.38 -2.31 -2.89
CA GLU A 387 5.27 -2.05 -1.96
C GLU A 387 5.78 -1.56 -0.59
N ILE A 388 6.87 -2.14 -0.07
CA ILE A 388 7.35 -1.83 1.29
C ILE A 388 8.18 -0.55 1.37
N TYR A 389 8.79 -0.05 0.29
CA TYR A 389 9.66 1.13 0.38
C TYR A 389 8.87 2.43 0.43
N GLN A 390 9.22 3.29 1.39
CA GLN A 390 8.64 4.62 1.53
C GLN A 390 8.95 5.50 0.31
N PRO A 391 8.00 6.33 -0.18
CA PRO A 391 8.18 7.13 -1.39
C PRO A 391 9.47 7.99 -1.40
N ARG A 392 9.82 8.58 -0.25
CA ARG A 392 11.02 9.43 -0.08
C ARG A 392 12.34 8.67 -0.26
N LEU A 393 12.42 7.45 0.26
CA LEU A 393 13.62 6.59 0.21
C LEU A 393 13.55 5.55 -0.91
N LYS A 394 12.48 5.54 -1.71
CA LYS A 394 12.21 4.50 -2.70
C LYS A 394 13.31 4.40 -3.74
N GLU A 395 13.80 5.54 -4.24
CA GLU A 395 14.88 5.58 -5.24
C GLU A 395 16.16 4.91 -4.72
N LEU A 396 16.57 5.26 -3.49
CA LEU A 396 17.77 4.73 -2.86
C LEU A 396 17.62 3.25 -2.49
N SER A 397 16.48 2.88 -1.89
CA SER A 397 16.19 1.52 -1.45
C SER A 397 16.13 0.56 -2.64
N MET A 398 15.42 0.94 -3.71
CA MET A 398 15.35 0.15 -4.95
C MET A 398 16.72 -0.01 -5.60
N SER A 399 17.56 1.04 -5.59
CA SER A 399 18.93 0.98 -6.14
C SER A 399 19.79 -0.03 -5.38
N ILE A 400 19.77 -0.01 -4.04
CA ILE A 400 20.52 -0.94 -3.20
C ILE A 400 20.00 -2.37 -3.35
N THR A 401 18.69 -2.58 -3.32
CA THR A 401 18.10 -3.92 -3.46
C THR A 401 18.34 -4.51 -4.85
N THR A 402 18.30 -3.68 -5.90
CA THR A 402 18.67 -4.10 -7.26
C THR A 402 20.17 -4.41 -7.37
N ALA A 403 21.03 -3.66 -6.69
CA ALA A 403 22.45 -3.99 -6.59
C ALA A 403 22.68 -5.36 -5.93
N VAL A 404 21.95 -5.66 -4.84
CA VAL A 404 21.98 -6.99 -4.18
C VAL A 404 21.50 -8.09 -5.15
N GLN A 405 20.45 -7.84 -5.92
CA GLN A 405 20.01 -8.76 -6.97
C GLN A 405 21.14 -9.06 -7.97
N TRP A 406 21.80 -8.03 -8.49
CA TRP A 406 22.82 -8.17 -9.52
C TRP A 406 24.11 -8.81 -9.03
N ILE A 407 24.58 -8.48 -7.81
CA ILE A 407 25.78 -9.12 -7.25
C ILE A 407 25.53 -10.61 -6.95
N MET A 408 24.33 -10.96 -6.48
CA MET A 408 23.97 -12.36 -6.27
C MET A 408 23.83 -13.10 -7.61
N GLN A 409 23.24 -12.45 -8.62
CA GLN A 409 23.17 -13.02 -9.96
C GLN A 409 24.57 -13.23 -10.56
N TYR A 410 25.49 -12.28 -10.38
CA TYR A 410 26.89 -12.39 -10.77
C TYR A 410 27.56 -13.60 -10.11
N ALA A 411 27.42 -13.74 -8.79
CA ALA A 411 28.01 -14.84 -8.04
C ALA A 411 27.49 -16.20 -8.53
N VAL A 412 26.16 -16.35 -8.68
CA VAL A 412 25.55 -17.59 -9.16
C VAL A 412 25.98 -17.90 -10.60
N ALA A 413 25.93 -16.93 -11.51
CA ALA A 413 26.36 -17.12 -12.89
C ALA A 413 27.83 -17.53 -12.99
N ARG A 414 28.70 -16.92 -12.18
CA ARG A 414 30.13 -17.22 -12.16
C ARG A 414 30.44 -18.61 -11.59
N LEU A 415 29.73 -19.02 -10.54
CA LEU A 415 29.92 -20.30 -9.87
C LEU A 415 29.30 -21.47 -10.65
N THR A 416 28.25 -21.24 -11.45
CA THR A 416 27.45 -22.33 -12.05
C THR A 416 28.28 -23.31 -12.87
N PRO A 417 29.15 -22.91 -13.82
CA PRO A 417 29.92 -23.87 -14.62
C PRO A 417 30.83 -24.77 -13.77
N VAL A 418 31.44 -24.21 -12.72
CA VAL A 418 32.28 -24.96 -11.78
C VAL A 418 31.45 -25.96 -11.00
N LEU A 419 30.26 -25.55 -10.53
CA LEU A 419 29.36 -26.42 -9.78
C LEU A 419 28.80 -27.55 -10.65
N LEU A 420 28.45 -27.27 -11.91
CA LEU A 420 27.97 -28.27 -12.87
C LEU A 420 29.05 -29.26 -13.31
N SER A 421 30.34 -28.96 -13.11
CA SER A 421 31.45 -29.88 -13.35
C SER A 421 32.04 -30.51 -12.09
N SER A 422 31.40 -30.33 -10.93
CA SER A 422 31.89 -30.80 -9.62
C SER A 422 30.98 -31.86 -9.00
N GLY A 423 31.44 -32.46 -7.90
CA GLY A 423 30.69 -33.47 -7.15
C GLY A 423 31.16 -34.90 -7.41
N THR A 424 30.43 -35.87 -6.88
CA THR A 424 30.75 -37.29 -7.03
C THR A 424 30.81 -37.64 -8.52
N TYR A 425 31.94 -38.21 -8.96
CA TYR A 425 32.18 -38.53 -10.38
C TYR A 425 32.10 -37.33 -11.35
N ASN A 426 32.26 -36.09 -10.87
CA ASN A 426 32.04 -34.85 -11.66
C ASN A 426 30.63 -34.78 -12.27
N SER A 427 29.64 -35.36 -11.58
CA SER A 427 28.27 -35.48 -12.09
C SER A 427 27.44 -34.20 -12.11
N GLY A 428 27.94 -33.11 -11.52
CA GLY A 428 27.22 -31.84 -11.40
C GLY A 428 26.14 -31.82 -10.32
N ASN A 429 26.04 -32.87 -9.51
CA ASN A 429 25.03 -33.01 -8.45
C ASN A 429 25.13 -31.94 -7.35
N VAL A 430 26.34 -31.42 -7.08
CA VAL A 430 26.58 -30.39 -6.06
C VAL A 430 25.78 -29.12 -6.32
N PHE A 431 25.64 -28.71 -7.59
CA PHE A 431 24.83 -27.55 -7.97
C PHE A 431 23.41 -27.67 -7.40
N PHE A 432 22.75 -28.80 -7.66
CA PHE A 432 21.35 -29.00 -7.29
C PHE A 432 21.16 -29.12 -5.79
N PHE A 433 22.01 -29.87 -5.08
CA PHE A 433 21.91 -30.01 -3.63
C PHE A 433 22.22 -28.70 -2.89
N LEU A 434 23.23 -27.95 -3.34
CA LEU A 434 23.58 -26.65 -2.75
C LEU A 434 22.41 -25.68 -2.85
N PHE A 435 21.85 -25.49 -4.05
CA PHE A 435 20.75 -24.55 -4.24
C PHE A 435 19.43 -25.06 -3.64
N ALA A 436 19.23 -26.37 -3.48
CA ALA A 436 18.12 -26.91 -2.69
C ALA A 436 18.25 -26.52 -1.21
N ALA A 437 19.45 -26.68 -0.62
CA ALA A 437 19.71 -26.28 0.76
C ALA A 437 19.57 -24.76 0.96
N CYS A 438 20.09 -23.95 0.03
CA CYS A 438 19.92 -22.49 0.08
C CYS A 438 18.45 -22.08 -0.05
N THR A 439 17.66 -22.74 -0.90
CA THR A 439 16.22 -22.47 -1.04
C THR A 439 15.47 -22.82 0.23
N LEU A 440 15.81 -23.94 0.87
CA LEU A 440 15.22 -24.33 2.15
C LEU A 440 15.53 -23.29 3.26
N LEU A 441 16.77 -22.79 3.31
CA LEU A 441 17.15 -21.72 4.22
C LEU A 441 16.38 -20.42 3.91
N ALA A 442 16.26 -20.04 2.64
CA ALA A 442 15.48 -18.87 2.22
C ALA A 442 14.00 -19.01 2.63
N ALA A 443 13.42 -20.21 2.48
CA ALA A 443 12.06 -20.50 2.91
C ALA A 443 11.90 -20.37 4.43
N ALA A 444 12.86 -20.86 5.22
CA ALA A 444 12.86 -20.71 6.67
C ALA A 444 12.95 -19.24 7.11
N LEU A 445 13.78 -18.45 6.43
CA LEU A 445 13.90 -17.00 6.67
C LEU A 445 12.59 -16.27 6.29
N VAL A 446 11.95 -16.64 5.17
CA VAL A 446 10.64 -16.12 4.79
C VAL A 446 9.58 -16.48 5.83
N ALA A 447 9.54 -17.72 6.30
CA ALA A 447 8.58 -18.15 7.31
C ALA A 447 8.69 -17.33 8.61
N LYS A 448 9.91 -17.02 9.03
CA LYS A 448 10.19 -16.30 10.29
C LYS A 448 10.08 -14.78 10.19
N PHE A 449 10.63 -14.18 9.13
CA PHE A 449 10.87 -12.73 9.07
C PHE A 449 9.99 -11.98 8.08
N LEU A 450 9.31 -12.67 7.14
CA LEU A 450 8.46 -12.01 6.17
C LEU A 450 7.04 -11.81 6.76
N PRO A 451 6.59 -10.56 6.99
CA PRO A 451 5.19 -10.28 7.26
C PRO A 451 4.35 -10.44 5.99
N GLU A 452 3.06 -10.71 6.13
CA GLU A 452 2.15 -10.74 4.98
C GLU A 452 1.74 -9.30 4.62
N THR A 453 1.85 -8.95 3.34
CA THR A 453 1.54 -7.59 2.85
C THR A 453 0.22 -7.51 2.10
N LYS A 454 -0.47 -8.64 1.90
CA LYS A 454 -1.76 -8.71 1.21
C LYS A 454 -2.79 -7.75 1.82
N GLY A 455 -3.31 -6.85 0.99
CA GLY A 455 -4.44 -5.98 1.34
C GLY A 455 -4.09 -4.83 2.30
N LEU A 456 -2.82 -4.63 2.64
CA LEU A 456 -2.41 -3.54 3.52
C LEU A 456 -2.29 -2.22 2.75
N THR A 457 -2.78 -1.15 3.37
CA THR A 457 -2.56 0.21 2.88
C THR A 457 -1.12 0.66 3.18
N ALA A 458 -0.68 1.77 2.58
CA ALA A 458 0.64 2.35 2.86
C ALA A 458 0.85 2.62 4.37
N LYS A 459 -0.21 3.03 5.09
CA LYS A 459 -0.20 3.21 6.55
C LYS A 459 -0.05 1.89 7.32
N GLY A 460 -0.78 0.84 6.93
CA GLY A 460 -0.62 -0.49 7.52
C GLY A 460 0.79 -1.08 7.31
N MET A 461 1.47 -0.70 6.23
CA MET A 461 2.89 -1.01 6.04
C MET A 461 3.77 -0.28 7.06
N ASP A 462 3.50 1.00 7.32
CA ASP A 462 4.20 1.84 8.30
C ASP A 462 4.04 1.33 9.75
N GLU A 463 2.88 0.76 10.09
CA GLU A 463 2.63 0.08 11.37
C GLU A 463 3.46 -1.21 11.55
N ILE A 464 3.52 -2.10 10.54
CA ILE A 464 4.24 -3.37 10.64
C ILE A 464 5.75 -3.17 10.81
N PHE A 465 6.31 -2.24 10.06
CA PHE A 465 7.75 -2.03 10.05
C PHE A 465 8.21 -0.97 11.05
N GLY A 466 7.29 -0.21 11.67
CA GLY A 466 7.57 0.80 12.68
C GLY A 466 8.48 1.92 12.17
N SER A 467 7.96 2.82 11.34
CA SER A 467 8.74 4.01 10.96
C SER A 467 8.64 5.09 12.04
N ARG A 468 9.73 5.30 12.79
CA ARG A 468 9.95 6.59 13.48
C ARG A 468 10.38 7.61 12.44
N TYR A 469 9.46 8.46 11.98
CA TYR A 469 9.90 9.80 11.59
C TYR A 469 10.20 10.53 12.90
N PRO A 470 11.45 10.96 13.16
CA PRO A 470 11.66 12.00 14.14
C PRO A 470 11.06 13.26 13.52
N ASP A 471 9.96 13.74 14.09
CA ASP A 471 9.64 15.15 13.96
C ASP A 471 10.83 15.91 14.53
N THR A 472 11.63 16.50 13.65
CA THR A 472 12.73 17.39 14.07
C THR A 472 12.11 18.63 14.68
N GLU A 473 11.92 18.59 16.00
CA GLU A 473 12.56 19.47 16.98
C GLU A 473 12.52 18.76 18.34
N GLY A 474 13.66 18.24 18.81
CA GLY A 474 13.77 17.70 20.17
C GLY A 474 14.99 16.85 20.47
N ASP A 475 15.50 16.04 19.53
CA ASP A 475 16.48 15.01 19.88
C ASP A 475 17.84 15.21 19.20
N MET A 476 18.54 16.26 19.63
CA MET A 476 19.97 16.46 19.44
C MET A 476 20.55 17.09 20.71
N GLY A 477 20.73 16.28 21.74
CA GLY A 477 21.51 16.67 22.90
C GLY A 477 21.19 15.85 24.12
N GLU A 478 21.89 14.72 24.29
CA GLU A 478 22.54 14.35 25.55
C GLU A 478 23.13 12.93 25.43
N SER A 479 24.30 12.87 24.82
CA SER A 479 25.29 11.84 25.14
C SER A 479 26.38 12.53 25.94
N GLY A 480 26.32 12.39 27.26
CA GLY A 480 27.31 12.90 28.20
C GLY A 480 27.22 12.13 29.50
N ASP A 481 28.09 11.13 29.65
CA ASP A 481 28.39 10.51 30.94
C ASP A 481 28.76 11.59 31.97
N MET A 482 28.18 11.52 33.16
CA MET A 482 28.96 11.73 34.38
C MET A 482 28.29 11.13 35.62
N GLN A 483 29.02 10.21 36.24
CA GLN A 483 28.85 9.72 37.60
C GLN A 483 28.86 10.87 38.62
N GLY A 484 28.09 10.73 39.70
CA GLY A 484 28.20 11.63 40.85
C GLY A 484 27.18 11.34 41.94
N THR A 485 27.59 10.54 42.92
CA THR A 485 26.86 10.09 44.10
C THR A 485 26.54 11.17 45.14
N ALA A 486 25.47 10.91 45.90
CA ALA A 486 25.31 11.07 47.36
C ALA A 486 24.68 12.37 47.95
N ASN A 487 23.54 12.11 48.61
CA ASN A 487 23.16 12.45 49.99
C ASN A 487 22.79 13.88 50.44
N GLY A 488 21.67 13.91 51.17
CA GLY A 488 21.26 14.89 52.18
C GLY A 488 19.77 15.21 52.03
N GLY A 489 18.87 15.06 53.00
CA GLY A 489 18.90 14.67 54.40
C GLY A 489 17.46 14.83 54.94
N MET A 490 17.06 13.95 55.85
CA MET A 490 15.75 13.90 56.52
C MET A 490 15.40 15.17 57.30
N VAL A 491 14.11 15.53 57.38
CA VAL A 491 13.45 15.89 58.65
C VAL A 491 12.00 15.40 58.65
N HIS A 492 11.69 14.51 59.60
CA HIS A 492 10.37 14.05 60.04
C HIS A 492 9.62 15.18 60.78
N LEU A 493 8.28 15.15 60.78
CA LEU A 493 7.47 15.40 61.99
C LEU A 493 6.06 14.82 61.82
N SER A 494 5.61 14.11 62.87
CA SER A 494 4.34 13.41 63.02
C SER A 494 3.48 14.09 64.09
N HIS A 495 2.18 14.32 63.85
CA HIS A 495 1.08 13.75 64.65
C HIS A 495 -0.31 14.28 64.21
N GLN A 496 -1.23 13.33 64.34
CA GLN A 496 -2.69 13.26 64.28
C GLN A 496 -3.60 14.45 64.70
N ASP A 497 -4.78 14.37 64.06
CA ASP A 497 -6.15 14.71 64.51
C ASP A 497 -6.72 16.12 64.24
N SER A 498 -7.54 16.21 63.18
CA SER A 498 -8.98 16.51 63.31
C SER A 498 -9.67 16.42 61.94
N ILE A 499 -10.77 15.68 61.91
CA ILE A 499 -11.65 15.48 60.78
C ILE A 499 -12.33 16.81 60.44
N VAL A 500 -12.03 17.36 59.28
CA VAL A 500 -12.98 18.12 58.47
C VAL A 500 -12.92 17.49 57.09
N THR A 501 -13.82 16.53 56.84
CA THR A 501 -14.04 15.96 55.51
C THR A 501 -14.73 17.03 54.66
N THR A 502 -13.97 18.03 54.20
CA THR A 502 -14.37 18.80 53.04
C THR A 502 -14.15 17.87 51.85
N THR A 503 -15.20 17.17 51.43
CA THR A 503 -15.20 16.50 50.13
C THR A 503 -14.96 17.58 49.09
N ILE A 504 -13.70 17.73 48.65
CA ILE A 504 -13.38 18.50 47.46
C ILE A 504 -14.06 17.72 46.35
N ILE A 505 -15.25 18.18 45.93
CA ILE A 505 -15.93 17.65 44.75
C ILE A 505 -15.01 18.05 43.59
N MET A 506 -14.15 17.12 43.16
CA MET A 506 -13.35 17.32 41.96
C MET A 506 -14.32 17.38 40.78
N SER A 507 -14.25 18.47 40.01
CA SER A 507 -15.00 18.62 38.76
C SER A 507 -14.75 17.41 37.84
N PRO A 508 -15.81 16.76 37.32
CA PRO A 508 -15.67 15.68 36.36
C PRO A 508 -14.87 16.11 35.13
N THR A 509 -13.93 15.28 34.72
CA THR A 509 -13.07 15.50 33.55
C THR A 509 -13.64 14.75 32.35
N ILE A 510 -14.00 15.48 31.30
CA ILE A 510 -14.51 14.92 30.04
C ILE A 510 -13.44 15.08 28.97
N PHE A 511 -12.94 13.97 28.45
CA PHE A 511 -12.01 14.00 27.31
C PHE A 511 -12.76 13.79 26.00
N VAL A 512 -12.61 14.72 25.07
CA VAL A 512 -13.36 14.74 23.80
C VAL A 512 -12.41 14.73 22.62
N THR A 513 -12.55 13.74 21.74
CA THR A 513 -11.93 13.80 20.42
C THR A 513 -12.91 14.37 19.41
N GLY A 514 -12.42 15.05 18.36
CA GLY A 514 -13.29 15.49 17.26
C GLY A 514 -14.04 16.80 17.52
N VAL A 515 -13.60 17.60 18.49
CA VAL A 515 -14.16 18.93 18.80
C VAL A 515 -14.19 19.88 17.60
N SER A 516 -13.26 19.72 16.64
CA SER A 516 -13.21 20.50 15.41
C SER A 516 -14.23 20.06 14.34
N GLY A 517 -14.86 18.89 14.54
CA GLY A 517 -15.89 18.35 13.67
C GLY A 517 -17.29 18.88 13.97
N TYR A 518 -18.22 18.60 13.05
CA TYR A 518 -19.62 19.04 13.13
C TYR A 518 -20.34 18.54 14.39
N ILE A 519 -20.19 17.25 14.71
CA ILE A 519 -20.84 16.62 15.87
C ILE A 519 -20.14 17.04 17.17
N GLY A 520 -18.83 16.83 17.26
CA GLY A 520 -18.05 17.12 18.46
C GLY A 520 -18.10 18.59 18.87
N GLY A 521 -18.02 19.51 17.91
CA GLY A 521 -18.12 20.95 18.20
C GLY A 521 -19.48 21.34 18.77
N HIS A 522 -20.59 20.78 18.27
CA HIS A 522 -21.93 21.07 18.79
C HIS A 522 -22.11 20.49 20.20
N ILE A 523 -21.71 19.23 20.41
CA ILE A 523 -21.81 18.56 21.72
C ILE A 523 -21.02 19.32 22.79
N VAL A 524 -19.78 19.70 22.49
CA VAL A 524 -18.97 20.48 23.45
C VAL A 524 -19.61 21.83 23.75
N THR A 525 -20.21 22.49 22.74
CA THR A 525 -20.94 23.75 22.95
C THR A 525 -22.09 23.58 23.95
N ASP A 526 -22.92 22.56 23.78
CA ASP A 526 -24.07 22.33 24.64
C ASP A 526 -23.65 21.83 26.03
N LEU A 527 -22.60 20.98 26.13
CA LEU A 527 -22.04 20.54 27.40
C LEU A 527 -21.50 21.71 28.23
N ILE A 528 -20.73 22.62 27.64
CA ILE A 528 -20.23 23.81 28.35
C ILE A 528 -21.38 24.69 28.81
N LYS A 529 -22.41 24.85 27.97
CA LYS A 529 -23.57 25.69 28.28
C LYS A 529 -24.41 25.11 29.42
N LYS A 530 -24.56 23.78 29.47
CA LYS A 530 -25.38 23.09 30.47
C LYS A 530 -24.60 22.81 31.76
N HIS A 531 -23.32 22.49 31.64
CA HIS A 531 -22.44 22.03 32.71
C HIS A 531 -21.12 22.81 32.73
N SER A 532 -21.18 24.06 33.19
CA SER A 532 -19.99 24.91 33.33
C SER A 532 -18.97 24.37 34.36
N GLU A 533 -19.40 23.45 35.21
CA GLU A 533 -18.60 22.78 36.23
C GLU A 533 -17.74 21.63 35.69
N TYR A 534 -17.97 21.14 34.46
CA TYR A 534 -17.17 20.07 33.87
C TYR A 534 -15.84 20.58 33.33
N GLN A 535 -14.76 19.87 33.62
CA GLN A 535 -13.47 20.13 33.03
C GLN A 535 -13.38 19.41 31.68
N ILE A 536 -13.46 20.17 30.58
CA ILE A 536 -13.39 19.60 29.23
C ILE A 536 -11.97 19.69 28.69
N ILE A 537 -11.45 18.54 28.27
CA ILE A 537 -10.17 18.39 27.59
C ILE A 537 -10.44 17.93 26.16
N THR A 538 -9.85 18.59 25.17
CA THR A 538 -10.13 18.31 23.76
C THR A 538 -8.87 18.01 22.98
N LEU A 539 -8.97 17.04 22.05
CA LEU A 539 -7.89 16.72 21.12
C LEU A 539 -8.03 17.54 19.82
N VAL A 540 -6.97 18.25 19.44
CA VAL A 540 -6.89 19.06 18.22
C VAL A 540 -5.61 18.78 17.44
N ARG A 541 -5.71 18.76 16.10
CA ARG A 541 -4.60 18.35 15.23
C ARG A 541 -3.60 19.48 14.94
N THR A 542 -3.99 20.73 15.16
CA THR A 542 -3.20 21.90 14.77
C THR A 542 -3.34 23.00 15.80
N GLU A 543 -2.30 23.83 15.94
CA GLU A 543 -2.29 25.01 16.82
C GLU A 543 -3.41 25.98 16.46
N LYS A 544 -3.69 26.18 15.17
CA LYS A 544 -4.80 27.03 14.72
C LYS A 544 -6.15 26.58 15.25
N GLN A 545 -6.41 25.27 15.30
CA GLN A 545 -7.64 24.74 15.90
C GLN A 545 -7.66 25.00 17.42
N ALA A 546 -6.51 24.82 18.09
CA ALA A 546 -6.37 25.10 19.51
C ALA A 546 -6.64 26.58 19.84
N GLU A 547 -6.12 27.51 19.03
CA GLU A 547 -6.35 28.95 19.18
C GLU A 547 -7.82 29.32 19.04
N ILE A 548 -8.50 28.82 17.99
CA ILE A 548 -9.93 29.08 17.77
C ILE A 548 -10.76 28.55 18.95
N ILE A 549 -10.44 27.36 19.45
CA ILE A 549 -11.13 26.75 20.59
C ILE A 549 -10.89 27.55 21.86
N LYS A 550 -9.65 27.90 22.19
CA LYS A 550 -9.32 28.70 23.37
C LYS A 550 -9.94 30.10 23.31
N ALA A 551 -10.02 30.71 22.13
CA ALA A 551 -10.68 31.99 21.94
C ALA A 551 -12.21 31.89 22.16
N THR A 552 -12.82 30.76 21.81
CA THR A 552 -14.27 30.54 21.97
C THR A 552 -14.62 30.07 23.39
N TRP A 553 -13.80 29.18 23.96
CA TRP A 553 -13.98 28.55 25.26
C TRP A 553 -12.68 28.60 26.07
N PRO A 554 -12.42 29.70 26.79
CA PRO A 554 -11.16 29.90 27.51
C PRO A 554 -10.87 28.87 28.61
N THR A 555 -11.91 28.20 29.11
CA THR A 555 -11.83 27.17 30.16
C THR A 555 -11.54 25.76 29.62
N VAL A 556 -11.58 25.56 28.30
CA VAL A 556 -11.33 24.26 27.67
C VAL A 556 -9.84 24.03 27.50
N GLU A 557 -9.36 22.90 28.01
CA GLU A 557 -7.99 22.44 27.77
C GLU A 557 -7.90 21.84 26.36
N THR A 558 -6.88 22.23 25.61
CA THR A 558 -6.62 21.71 24.26
C THR A 558 -5.30 20.96 24.24
N ILE A 559 -5.33 19.71 23.82
CA ILE A 559 -4.17 18.85 23.64
C ILE A 559 -3.88 18.72 22.16
N LEU A 560 -2.64 19.00 21.75
CA LEU A 560 -2.19 18.84 20.38
C LEU A 560 -1.87 17.37 20.10
N GLY A 561 -2.55 16.82 19.10
CA GLY A 561 -2.38 15.45 18.63
C GLY A 561 -3.52 15.02 17.71
N ASP A 562 -3.40 13.82 17.18
CA ASP A 562 -4.41 13.17 16.36
C ASP A 562 -4.75 11.77 16.87
N LEU A 563 -5.58 11.05 16.12
CA LEU A 563 -6.04 9.72 16.51
C LEU A 563 -4.95 8.63 16.38
N ASP A 564 -3.86 8.92 15.66
CA ASP A 564 -2.72 8.03 15.50
C ASP A 564 -1.71 8.20 16.66
N ASN A 565 -1.83 9.25 17.50
CA ASN A 565 -1.04 9.43 18.72
C ASN A 565 -1.55 8.55 19.89
N LEU A 566 -1.42 7.23 19.78
CA LEU A 566 -2.02 6.27 20.73
C LEU A 566 -1.58 6.46 22.18
N ASP A 567 -0.28 6.69 22.44
CA ASP A 567 0.22 6.90 23.81
C ASP A 567 -0.41 8.14 24.46
N LEU A 568 -0.59 9.20 23.67
CA LEU A 568 -1.28 10.42 24.12
C LEU A 568 -2.73 10.14 24.46
N LEU A 569 -3.43 9.35 23.63
CA LEU A 569 -4.82 8.94 23.89
C LEU A 569 -4.93 8.08 25.14
N VAL A 570 -3.99 7.17 25.39
CA VAL A 570 -3.91 6.39 26.64
C VAL A 570 -3.73 7.33 27.83
N GLU A 571 -2.80 8.29 27.76
CA GLU A 571 -2.57 9.27 28.83
C GLU A 571 -3.78 10.17 29.10
N GLN A 572 -4.46 10.66 28.05
CA GLN A 572 -5.67 11.45 28.24
C GLN A 572 -6.85 10.59 28.74
N GLY A 573 -6.96 9.34 28.29
CA GLY A 573 -7.94 8.38 28.79
C GLY A 573 -7.79 8.11 30.29
N LYS A 574 -6.56 8.05 30.82
CA LYS A 574 -6.31 7.88 32.26
C LYS A 574 -6.88 9.02 33.11
N ARG A 575 -6.87 10.25 32.58
CA ARG A 575 -7.31 11.47 33.26
C ARG A 575 -8.84 11.61 33.29
N ALA A 576 -9.53 11.00 32.33
CA ALA A 576 -10.94 11.24 32.08
C ALA A 576 -11.88 10.41 32.98
N ASP A 577 -12.97 11.03 33.42
CA ASP A 577 -14.13 10.36 34.01
C ASP A 577 -15.09 9.86 32.92
N VAL A 578 -15.15 10.58 31.79
CA VAL A 578 -15.86 10.17 30.58
C VAL A 578 -15.01 10.49 29.35
N VAL A 579 -14.86 9.52 28.46
CA VAL A 579 -14.27 9.74 27.13
C VAL A 579 -15.38 9.78 26.08
N LEU A 580 -15.42 10.88 25.31
CA LEU A 580 -16.26 11.03 24.13
C LEU A 580 -15.39 10.90 22.87
N GLN A 581 -15.43 9.73 22.24
CA GLN A 581 -14.78 9.52 20.94
C GLN A 581 -15.72 10.00 19.83
N LEU A 582 -15.59 11.26 19.40
CA LEU A 582 -16.45 11.87 18.38
C LEU A 582 -15.72 12.18 17.07
N ALA A 583 -14.42 11.85 16.98
CA ALA A 583 -13.59 12.17 15.82
C ALA A 583 -13.73 11.20 14.64
N SER A 584 -14.03 9.92 14.91
CA SER A 584 -14.14 8.87 13.89
C SER A 584 -14.85 7.64 14.44
N SER A 585 -15.74 7.08 13.63
CA SER A 585 -16.44 5.81 13.87
C SER A 585 -15.64 4.58 13.47
N ASP A 586 -14.58 4.74 12.66
CA ASP A 586 -13.84 3.62 12.05
C ASP A 586 -12.36 3.59 12.47
N HIS A 587 -11.99 4.33 13.53
CA HIS A 587 -10.62 4.41 14.01
C HIS A 587 -10.36 3.48 15.19
N THR A 588 -10.36 2.17 14.91
CA THR A 588 -10.19 1.10 15.91
C THR A 588 -8.98 1.28 16.86
N PRO A 589 -7.77 1.67 16.40
CA PRO A 589 -6.63 1.82 17.32
C PRO A 589 -6.87 2.89 18.40
N ALA A 590 -7.34 4.08 18.01
CA ALA A 590 -7.72 5.14 18.95
C ALA A 590 -8.81 4.70 19.95
N ALA A 591 -9.84 3.99 19.49
CA ALA A 591 -10.86 3.47 20.37
C ALA A 591 -10.29 2.54 21.44
N LYS A 592 -9.43 1.59 21.04
CA LYS A 592 -8.73 0.68 21.96
C LYS A 592 -7.81 1.43 22.93
N ALA A 593 -7.02 2.38 22.43
CA ALA A 593 -6.10 3.18 23.24
C ALA A 593 -6.83 4.01 24.32
N LEU A 594 -7.99 4.58 23.98
CA LEU A 594 -8.80 5.34 24.93
C LEU A 594 -9.43 4.46 26.00
N ILE A 595 -9.94 3.28 25.62
CA ILE A 595 -10.48 2.29 26.57
C ILE A 595 -9.35 1.75 27.47
N GLU A 596 -8.16 1.49 26.92
CA GLU A 596 -6.98 1.10 27.67
C GLU A 596 -6.58 2.20 28.67
N GLY A 597 -6.55 3.47 28.24
CA GLY A 597 -6.31 4.61 29.11
C GLY A 597 -7.28 4.66 30.30
N LEU A 598 -8.57 4.53 30.04
CA LEU A 598 -9.60 4.47 31.09
C LEU A 598 -9.35 3.32 32.08
N SER A 599 -8.93 2.15 31.58
CA SER A 599 -8.65 0.96 32.41
C SER A 599 -7.49 1.15 33.39
N HIS A 600 -6.51 1.99 33.03
CA HIS A 600 -5.36 2.32 33.85
C HIS A 600 -5.56 3.56 34.74
N GLY A 601 -6.66 4.30 34.55
CA GLY A 601 -6.95 5.55 35.25
C GLY A 601 -8.15 5.44 36.18
N LYS A 602 -9.09 6.38 36.02
CA LYS A 602 -10.29 6.49 36.88
C LYS A 602 -11.35 5.40 36.64
N LYS A 603 -11.18 4.54 35.63
CA LYS A 603 -12.16 3.53 35.19
C LYS A 603 -13.54 4.12 34.90
N GLY A 604 -13.52 5.26 34.19
CA GLY A 604 -14.72 5.97 33.74
C GLY A 604 -15.45 5.28 32.58
N HIS A 605 -16.34 6.02 31.93
CA HIS A 605 -17.16 5.51 30.82
C HIS A 605 -16.60 5.94 29.46
N TYR A 606 -16.77 5.07 28.46
CA TYR A 606 -16.38 5.35 27.07
C TYR A 606 -17.62 5.44 26.18
N ILE A 607 -17.84 6.57 25.53
CA ILE A 607 -18.96 6.78 24.60
C ILE A 607 -18.39 6.99 23.20
N HIS A 608 -18.81 6.13 22.27
CA HIS A 608 -18.32 6.04 20.90
C HIS A 608 -19.35 6.55 19.90
N ILE A 609 -18.94 7.43 18.97
CA ILE A 609 -19.76 7.74 17.79
C ILE A 609 -19.60 6.62 16.74
N SER A 610 -20.69 5.95 16.39
CA SER A 610 -20.79 5.06 15.23
C SER A 610 -21.73 5.70 14.19
N GLY A 611 -22.56 4.92 13.51
CA GLY A 611 -23.61 5.43 12.63
C GLY A 611 -24.54 4.32 12.13
N THR A 612 -25.77 4.68 11.75
CA THR A 612 -26.71 3.72 11.15
C THR A 612 -26.29 3.24 9.75
N GLY A 613 -25.13 3.67 9.25
CA GLY A 613 -24.47 3.04 8.09
C GLY A 613 -24.23 1.54 8.30
N ILE A 614 -24.13 1.09 9.55
CA ILE A 614 -24.10 -0.34 9.90
C ILE A 614 -25.39 -1.08 9.47
N LEU A 615 -26.50 -0.38 9.29
CA LEU A 615 -27.79 -0.94 8.85
C LEU A 615 -28.00 -0.84 7.34
N HIS A 616 -26.99 -0.41 6.58
CA HIS A 616 -27.13 -0.05 5.18
C HIS A 616 -27.60 -1.24 4.31
N ASP A 617 -28.89 -1.23 3.97
CA ASP A 617 -29.57 -2.32 3.28
C ASP A 617 -29.92 -1.96 1.83
N VAL A 618 -29.41 -2.78 0.90
CA VAL A 618 -29.66 -2.70 -0.55
C VAL A 618 -30.19 -4.03 -1.11
N THR A 619 -30.72 -4.91 -0.26
CA THR A 619 -31.24 -6.23 -0.67
C THR A 619 -32.35 -6.14 -1.70
N ASN A 620 -33.19 -5.11 -1.63
CA ASN A 620 -34.23 -4.80 -2.63
C ASN A 620 -33.72 -4.01 -3.85
N GLY A 621 -32.41 -3.79 -3.95
CA GLY A 621 -31.77 -2.93 -4.95
C GLY A 621 -31.68 -1.46 -4.51
N PHE A 622 -30.72 -0.73 -5.08
CA PHE A 622 -30.52 0.69 -4.78
C PHE A 622 -31.75 1.54 -5.13
N GLY A 623 -32.14 2.42 -4.22
CA GLY A 623 -33.29 3.32 -4.42
C GLY A 623 -34.65 2.70 -4.10
N ASN A 624 -34.71 1.42 -3.72
CA ASN A 624 -35.96 0.73 -3.38
C ASN A 624 -36.14 0.64 -1.84
N PRO A 625 -37.38 0.75 -1.33
CA PRO A 625 -37.66 0.71 0.10
C PRO A 625 -37.41 -0.68 0.70
N SER A 626 -36.97 -0.70 1.96
CA SER A 626 -36.92 -1.88 2.81
C SER A 626 -37.92 -1.76 3.97
N SER A 627 -38.59 -2.86 4.30
CA SER A 627 -39.54 -2.94 5.42
C SER A 627 -38.87 -3.25 6.76
N LYS A 628 -37.59 -3.66 6.78
CA LYS A 628 -36.87 -3.98 8.01
C LYS A 628 -36.59 -2.70 8.80
N ILE A 629 -36.91 -2.72 10.09
CA ILE A 629 -36.63 -1.68 11.07
C ILE A 629 -35.88 -2.36 12.21
N TYR A 630 -34.74 -1.80 12.60
CA TYR A 630 -33.91 -2.34 13.67
C TYR A 630 -34.17 -1.63 15.00
N HIS A 631 -34.31 -2.39 16.08
CA HIS A 631 -34.54 -1.90 17.42
C HIS A 631 -33.28 -2.09 18.27
N ASP A 632 -32.81 -1.02 18.93
CA ASP A 632 -31.60 -1.06 19.78
C ASP A 632 -31.75 -1.92 21.06
N VAL A 633 -32.97 -2.40 21.34
CA VAL A 633 -33.27 -3.36 22.42
C VAL A 633 -33.57 -4.75 21.87
N ALA A 634 -34.56 -4.90 20.98
CA ALA A 634 -35.02 -6.21 20.54
C ALA A 634 -34.05 -6.91 19.56
N ASP A 635 -33.33 -6.14 18.73
CA ASP A 635 -32.49 -6.68 17.67
C ASP A 635 -30.98 -6.58 17.99
N ILE A 636 -30.61 -6.32 19.25
CA ILE A 636 -29.22 -6.07 19.64
C ILE A 636 -28.28 -7.23 19.28
N LEU A 637 -28.74 -8.47 19.44
CA LEU A 637 -27.96 -9.66 19.06
C LEU A 637 -27.77 -9.76 17.54
N GLU A 638 -28.77 -9.38 16.76
CA GLU A 638 -28.67 -9.34 15.29
C GLU A 638 -27.63 -8.28 14.88
N ILE A 639 -27.74 -7.06 15.39
CA ILE A 639 -26.86 -5.92 15.09
C ILE A 639 -25.40 -6.24 15.44
N THR A 640 -25.17 -6.78 16.63
CA THR A 640 -23.82 -7.13 17.10
C THR A 640 -23.27 -8.41 16.46
N SER A 641 -24.10 -9.17 15.72
CA SER A 641 -23.68 -10.37 14.98
C SER A 641 -23.31 -10.13 13.52
N PHE A 642 -23.50 -8.91 12.99
CA PHE A 642 -23.14 -8.60 11.61
C PHE A 642 -21.67 -8.90 11.30
N ASP A 643 -21.39 -9.21 10.04
CA ASP A 643 -20.03 -9.48 9.56
C ASP A 643 -19.27 -8.17 9.23
N SER A 644 -17.97 -8.28 8.98
CA SER A 644 -17.09 -7.15 8.67
C SER A 644 -17.39 -6.45 7.34
N THR A 645 -18.41 -6.86 6.59
CA THR A 645 -18.84 -6.15 5.38
C THR A 645 -19.77 -4.97 5.70
N HIS A 646 -20.35 -4.95 6.90
CA HIS A 646 -21.18 -3.85 7.38
C HIS A 646 -20.29 -2.68 7.84
N ILE A 647 -20.69 -1.46 7.48
CA ILE A 647 -19.96 -0.23 7.81
C ILE A 647 -19.90 -0.08 9.35
N HIS A 648 -18.77 0.40 9.89
CA HIS A 648 -18.51 0.56 11.34
C HIS A 648 -18.38 -0.72 12.16
N ARG A 649 -18.79 -1.88 11.63
CA ARG A 649 -18.90 -3.13 12.38
C ARG A 649 -17.59 -3.54 13.07
N ASP A 650 -16.46 -3.42 12.39
CA ASP A 650 -15.16 -3.81 12.94
C ASP A 650 -14.74 -2.97 14.14
N THR A 651 -14.99 -1.65 14.11
CA THR A 651 -14.69 -0.76 15.23
C THR A 651 -15.69 -0.94 16.37
N ASP A 652 -17.00 -1.07 16.06
CA ASP A 652 -18.02 -1.38 17.06
C ASP A 652 -17.72 -2.70 17.79
N ALA A 653 -17.27 -3.73 17.06
CA ALA A 653 -16.82 -5.01 17.62
C ALA A 653 -15.68 -4.80 18.62
N ALA A 654 -14.70 -4.01 18.21
CA ALA A 654 -13.51 -3.76 19.00
C ALA A 654 -13.82 -2.95 20.26
N VAL A 655 -14.73 -1.97 20.18
CA VAL A 655 -15.19 -1.19 21.34
C VAL A 655 -15.84 -2.11 22.37
N ILE A 656 -16.77 -2.98 21.95
CA ILE A 656 -17.43 -3.93 22.85
C ILE A 656 -16.39 -4.88 23.46
N ALA A 657 -15.59 -5.55 22.63
CA ALA A 657 -14.62 -6.53 23.09
C ALA A 657 -13.55 -5.93 24.03
N SER A 658 -13.06 -4.72 23.73
CA SER A 658 -12.09 -4.02 24.60
C SER A 658 -12.73 -3.57 25.91
N GLY A 659 -13.98 -3.09 25.88
CA GLY A 659 -14.73 -2.75 27.09
C GLY A 659 -14.90 -3.97 28.00
N GLU A 660 -15.35 -5.10 27.46
CA GLU A 660 -15.51 -6.35 28.22
C GLU A 660 -14.18 -6.86 28.78
N THR A 661 -13.13 -6.89 27.95
CA THR A 661 -11.82 -7.43 28.34
C THR A 661 -11.17 -6.61 29.45
N LEU A 662 -11.32 -5.28 29.41
CA LEU A 662 -10.67 -4.36 30.35
C LEU A 662 -11.60 -3.90 31.49
N GLY A 663 -12.85 -4.36 31.50
CA GLY A 663 -13.84 -3.98 32.51
C GLY A 663 -14.23 -2.51 32.46
N ILE A 664 -14.37 -1.95 31.25
CA ILE A 664 -14.76 -0.56 31.02
C ILE A 664 -16.16 -0.51 30.41
N SER A 665 -17.03 0.30 31.03
CA SER A 665 -18.39 0.56 30.56
C SER A 665 -18.36 1.35 29.26
N THR A 666 -18.74 0.70 28.15
CA THR A 666 -18.80 1.30 26.82
C THR A 666 -20.24 1.57 26.40
N ALA A 667 -20.47 2.64 25.63
CA ALA A 667 -21.71 2.87 24.90
C ALA A 667 -21.39 3.25 23.45
N ILE A 668 -22.08 2.62 22.50
CA ILE A 668 -22.01 2.94 21.07
C ILE A 668 -23.26 3.71 20.70
N VAL A 669 -23.08 4.91 20.17
CA VAL A 669 -24.17 5.78 19.72
C VAL A 669 -24.15 5.83 18.20
N ALA A 670 -25.17 5.26 17.57
CA ALA A 670 -25.31 5.16 16.12
C ALA A 670 -26.40 6.14 15.62
N PRO A 671 -26.05 7.41 15.32
CA PRO A 671 -27.00 8.34 14.72
C PRO A 671 -27.33 7.99 13.27
N CYS A 672 -28.53 8.38 12.86
CA CYS A 672 -28.98 8.34 11.48
C CYS A 672 -28.54 9.59 10.70
N VAL A 673 -29.26 9.98 9.63
CA VAL A 673 -28.90 11.19 8.86
C VAL A 673 -28.98 12.43 9.76
N ILE A 674 -27.82 13.06 9.99
CA ILE A 674 -27.75 14.25 10.85
C ILE A 674 -27.93 15.52 10.01
N TYR A 675 -28.87 16.37 10.40
CA TYR A 675 -29.15 17.65 9.75
C TYR A 675 -29.20 18.81 10.75
N GLY A 676 -29.33 20.03 10.21
CA GLY A 676 -29.29 21.28 10.98
C GLY A 676 -27.90 21.89 11.02
N ILE A 677 -27.78 23.09 11.59
CA ILE A 677 -26.53 23.85 11.61
C ILE A 677 -25.77 23.64 12.92
N GLY A 678 -24.50 23.32 12.80
CA GLY A 678 -23.61 23.08 13.93
C GLY A 678 -23.28 24.39 14.65
N LYS A 679 -23.15 24.35 15.97
CA LYS A 679 -22.78 25.52 16.79
C LYS A 679 -21.29 25.56 17.16
N GLY A 680 -20.52 24.54 16.76
CA GLY A 680 -19.09 24.47 17.00
C GLY A 680 -18.31 25.56 16.22
N PRO A 681 -17.15 26.00 16.72
CA PRO A 681 -16.44 27.17 16.17
C PRO A 681 -15.67 26.90 14.87
N ILE A 682 -15.60 25.64 14.40
CA ILE A 682 -14.76 25.23 13.26
C ILE A 682 -15.58 24.69 12.10
N ASN A 683 -16.28 23.56 12.29
CA ASN A 683 -17.15 22.99 11.27
C ASN A 683 -18.60 22.96 11.76
N ASN A 684 -19.48 23.61 11.01
CA ASN A 684 -20.92 23.70 11.30
C ASN A 684 -21.80 23.04 10.23
N ARG A 685 -21.20 22.35 9.26
CA ARG A 685 -21.90 21.79 8.09
C ARG A 685 -21.97 20.27 8.15
N SER A 686 -23.19 19.72 8.00
CA SER A 686 -23.40 18.28 7.81
C SER A 686 -23.09 17.85 6.36
N VAL A 687 -23.26 16.55 6.06
CA VAL A 687 -22.82 15.97 4.78
C VAL A 687 -23.99 15.68 3.84
N GLN A 688 -24.83 14.69 4.15
CA GLN A 688 -25.76 14.11 3.16
C GLN A 688 -26.75 15.12 2.56
N VAL A 689 -27.47 15.89 3.38
CA VAL A 689 -28.48 16.84 2.91
C VAL A 689 -27.83 18.09 2.27
N PRO A 690 -26.81 18.73 2.88
CA PRO A 690 -26.15 19.88 2.25
C PRO A 690 -25.47 19.54 0.92
N VAL A 691 -24.84 18.36 0.80
CA VAL A 691 -24.23 17.93 -0.48
C VAL A 691 -25.30 17.68 -1.54
N LEU A 692 -26.44 17.07 -1.18
CA LEU A 692 -27.56 16.90 -2.11
C LEU A 692 -28.13 18.25 -2.58
N ALA A 693 -28.23 19.23 -1.67
CA ALA A 693 -28.64 20.60 -1.99
C ALA A 693 -27.65 21.32 -2.90
N GLU A 694 -26.34 21.22 -2.60
CA GLU A 694 -25.27 21.76 -3.45
C GLU A 694 -25.34 21.19 -4.87
N GLN A 695 -25.49 19.87 -5.00
CA GLN A 695 -25.58 19.22 -6.32
C GLN A 695 -26.85 19.61 -7.07
N THR A 696 -27.97 19.78 -6.36
CA THR A 696 -29.23 20.26 -6.96
C THR A 696 -29.06 21.69 -7.51
N LEU A 697 -28.43 22.58 -6.73
CA LEU A 697 -28.14 23.95 -7.15
C LEU A 697 -27.19 24.00 -8.35
N ARG A 698 -26.15 23.16 -8.39
CA ARG A 698 -25.18 23.10 -9.49
C ARG A 698 -25.77 22.56 -10.78
N ARG A 699 -26.63 21.54 -10.68
CA ARG A 699 -27.24 20.86 -11.85
C ARG A 699 -28.50 21.53 -12.35
N GLY A 700 -29.13 22.37 -11.52
CA GLY A 700 -30.44 22.93 -11.82
C GLY A 700 -31.56 21.89 -11.79
N ARG A 701 -31.34 20.73 -11.18
CA ARG A 701 -32.35 19.66 -10.99
C ARG A 701 -31.94 18.74 -9.83
N PRO A 702 -32.89 18.24 -9.01
CA PRO A 702 -32.61 17.26 -7.97
C PRO A 702 -32.44 15.86 -8.57
N PHE A 703 -31.84 14.94 -7.81
CA PHE A 703 -31.66 13.55 -8.24
C PHE A 703 -31.84 12.57 -7.08
N ALA A 704 -32.04 11.30 -7.43
CA ALA A 704 -31.98 10.18 -6.51
C ALA A 704 -31.23 8.99 -7.13
N VAL A 705 -30.73 8.08 -6.30
CA VAL A 705 -30.17 6.80 -6.76
C VAL A 705 -31.32 5.83 -6.98
N GLY A 706 -31.42 5.25 -8.18
CA GLY A 706 -32.57 4.44 -8.56
C GLY A 706 -33.88 5.23 -8.45
N ALA A 707 -34.93 4.59 -7.92
CA ALA A 707 -36.22 5.24 -7.71
C ALA A 707 -36.22 6.29 -6.57
N GLY A 708 -35.23 6.27 -5.68
CA GLY A 708 -35.14 7.16 -4.52
C GLY A 708 -36.22 6.95 -3.45
N ASN A 709 -36.90 5.81 -3.48
CA ASN A 709 -37.93 5.41 -2.52
C ASN A 709 -37.37 4.65 -1.30
N ASN A 710 -36.06 4.42 -1.27
CA ASN A 710 -35.34 3.94 -0.10
C ASN A 710 -35.51 4.89 1.08
N ILE A 711 -35.56 4.31 2.29
CA ILE A 711 -35.95 5.03 3.51
C ILE A 711 -34.77 5.08 4.48
N TRP A 712 -34.50 6.28 5.01
CA TRP A 712 -33.56 6.53 6.09
C TRP A 712 -34.24 7.27 7.23
N ASP A 713 -33.80 6.99 8.46
CA ASP A 713 -34.11 7.89 9.56
C ASP A 713 -33.27 9.17 9.50
N HIS A 714 -33.73 10.22 10.19
CA HIS A 714 -33.01 11.47 10.36
C HIS A 714 -33.12 12.01 11.79
N ILE A 715 -32.13 12.82 12.17
CA ILE A 715 -32.05 13.48 13.47
C ILE A 715 -31.42 14.87 13.35
N HIS A 716 -31.98 15.85 14.06
CA HIS A 716 -31.38 17.18 14.14
C HIS A 716 -30.17 17.16 15.07
N ILE A 717 -29.10 17.87 14.72
CA ILE A 717 -27.84 17.88 15.49
C ILE A 717 -28.01 18.28 16.96
N SER A 718 -28.96 19.15 17.28
CA SER A 718 -29.25 19.52 18.69
C SER A 718 -29.92 18.39 19.48
N ASP A 719 -30.77 17.58 18.88
CA ASP A 719 -31.36 16.43 19.56
C ASP A 719 -30.34 15.29 19.72
N LEU A 720 -29.45 15.11 18.73
CA LEU A 720 -28.29 14.23 18.86
C LEU A 720 -27.36 14.68 20.00
N SER A 721 -27.09 15.98 20.09
CA SER A 721 -26.31 16.57 21.17
C SER A 721 -26.93 16.31 22.54
N ALA A 722 -28.26 16.45 22.65
CA ALA A 722 -28.99 16.13 23.88
C ALA A 722 -28.90 14.64 24.25
N ALA A 723 -28.86 13.73 23.28
CA ALA A 723 -28.66 12.29 23.55
C ALA A 723 -27.27 12.01 24.15
N PHE A 724 -26.21 12.60 23.58
CA PHE A 724 -24.85 12.49 24.13
C PHE A 724 -24.74 13.12 25.52
N GLY A 725 -25.34 14.30 25.72
CA GLY A 725 -25.38 14.96 27.03
C GLY A 725 -26.04 14.09 28.10
N LEU A 726 -27.17 13.46 27.77
CA LEU A 726 -27.84 12.53 28.68
C LEU A 726 -26.96 11.33 29.03
N LEU A 727 -26.26 10.73 28.06
CA LEU A 727 -25.35 9.61 28.35
C LEU A 727 -24.14 10.03 29.19
N VAL A 728 -23.62 11.25 29.01
CA VAL A 728 -22.57 11.81 29.89
C VAL A 728 -23.10 12.00 31.31
N GLU A 729 -24.32 12.53 31.46
CA GLU A 729 -24.96 12.69 32.76
C GLU A 729 -25.20 11.35 33.47
N GLU A 730 -25.63 10.32 32.73
CA GLU A 730 -25.77 8.96 33.27
C GLU A 730 -24.40 8.35 33.65
N ALA A 731 -23.39 8.51 32.80
CA ALA A 731 -22.02 8.03 33.06
C ALA A 731 -21.40 8.59 34.35
N LEU A 732 -21.78 9.82 34.73
CA LEU A 732 -21.28 10.49 35.93
C LEU A 732 -22.08 10.14 37.20
N LYS A 733 -23.23 9.45 37.07
CA LYS A 733 -23.98 8.94 38.23
C LYS A 733 -23.31 7.68 38.79
N PRO A 734 -23.55 7.33 40.07
CA PRO A 734 -23.09 6.07 40.63
C PRO A 734 -23.52 4.88 39.76
N ALA A 735 -22.57 3.97 39.47
CA ALA A 735 -22.76 2.80 38.61
C ALA A 735 -23.21 3.09 37.17
N GLY A 736 -23.03 4.32 36.66
CA GLY A 736 -23.43 4.69 35.30
C GLY A 736 -24.93 4.97 35.16
N GLY A 737 -25.63 5.19 36.28
CA GLY A 737 -27.03 5.62 36.30
C GLY A 737 -28.01 4.57 35.76
N ALA A 738 -29.02 5.02 35.03
CA ALA A 738 -30.05 4.18 34.42
C ALA A 738 -29.68 3.71 33.00
N ALA A 739 -28.59 4.23 32.42
CA ALA A 739 -28.12 3.83 31.10
C ALA A 739 -27.61 2.38 31.09
N THR A 740 -27.80 1.70 29.97
CA THR A 740 -27.17 0.40 29.69
C THR A 740 -25.77 0.58 29.12
N TRP A 741 -24.84 -0.26 29.55
CA TRP A 741 -23.42 -0.19 29.16
C TRP A 741 -22.89 -1.56 28.73
N GLY A 742 -21.73 -1.59 28.07
CA GLY A 742 -21.07 -2.81 27.61
C GLY A 742 -21.68 -3.34 26.31
N ALA A 743 -21.77 -4.67 26.16
CA ALA A 743 -22.26 -5.31 24.92
C ALA A 743 -23.69 -4.92 24.54
N GLU A 744 -24.54 -4.60 25.52
CA GLU A 744 -25.91 -4.13 25.26
C GLU A 744 -26.02 -2.59 25.19
N GLY A 745 -24.92 -1.86 25.40
CA GLY A 745 -24.85 -0.40 25.39
C GLY A 745 -24.88 0.20 23.99
N TYR A 746 -25.77 -0.26 23.11
CA TYR A 746 -25.94 0.27 21.74
C TYR A 746 -27.18 1.16 21.68
N TYR A 747 -27.04 2.36 21.13
CA TYR A 747 -28.07 3.40 21.13
C TYR A 747 -28.27 3.95 19.72
N PHE A 748 -29.46 3.75 19.15
CA PHE A 748 -29.86 4.50 17.97
C PHE A 748 -30.31 5.90 18.36
N VAL A 749 -30.20 6.86 17.44
CA VAL A 749 -30.68 8.23 17.65
C VAL A 749 -31.43 8.69 16.40
N GLU A 750 -32.75 8.85 16.51
CA GLU A 750 -33.64 9.21 15.40
C GLU A 750 -34.88 9.98 15.86
N ALA A 751 -35.44 10.77 14.94
CA ALA A 751 -36.67 11.54 15.15
C ALA A 751 -37.76 11.29 14.10
N GLY A 752 -37.40 10.76 12.93
CA GLY A 752 -38.35 10.50 11.85
C GLY A 752 -37.67 9.89 10.63
N GLU A 753 -38.46 9.60 9.58
CA GLU A 753 -38.01 8.94 8.35
C GLU A 753 -38.21 9.81 7.11
N HIS A 754 -37.39 9.61 6.08
CA HIS A 754 -37.53 10.26 4.77
C HIS A 754 -37.15 9.31 3.64
N SER A 755 -37.62 9.61 2.43
CA SER A 755 -37.06 9.06 1.19
C SER A 755 -36.21 10.11 0.46
N TRP A 756 -35.17 9.67 -0.22
CA TRP A 756 -34.25 10.60 -0.89
C TRP A 756 -34.89 11.32 -2.08
N ALA A 757 -35.84 10.68 -2.77
CA ALA A 757 -36.65 11.36 -3.77
C ALA A 757 -37.50 12.48 -3.15
N GLN A 758 -38.04 12.27 -1.94
CA GLN A 758 -38.80 13.31 -1.26
C GLN A 758 -37.91 14.48 -0.83
N VAL A 759 -36.74 14.21 -0.24
CA VAL A 759 -35.78 15.25 0.14
C VAL A 759 -35.32 16.05 -1.09
N GLY A 760 -35.06 15.38 -2.22
CA GLY A 760 -34.71 16.06 -3.48
C GLY A 760 -35.80 17.02 -3.96
N ARG A 761 -37.08 16.61 -3.90
CA ARG A 761 -38.22 17.49 -4.24
C ARG A 761 -38.32 18.68 -3.29
N ASP A 762 -38.19 18.45 -1.99
CA ASP A 762 -38.30 19.52 -0.99
C ASP A 762 -37.15 20.53 -1.15
N ILE A 763 -35.92 20.08 -1.43
CA ILE A 763 -34.79 20.95 -1.77
C ILE A 763 -35.11 21.80 -3.01
N ALA A 764 -35.57 21.18 -4.10
CA ALA A 764 -35.90 21.91 -5.33
C ALA A 764 -37.00 22.95 -5.11
N ALA A 765 -38.01 22.66 -4.29
CA ALA A 765 -39.05 23.62 -3.91
C ALA A 765 -38.47 24.84 -3.16
N VAL A 766 -37.54 24.61 -2.23
CA VAL A 766 -36.85 25.70 -1.51
C VAL A 766 -35.99 26.53 -2.47
N VAL A 767 -35.22 25.88 -3.35
CA VAL A 767 -34.39 26.57 -4.36
C VAL A 767 -35.25 27.44 -5.29
N ALA A 768 -36.38 26.92 -5.77
CA ALA A 768 -37.32 27.67 -6.60
C ALA A 768 -37.91 28.89 -5.85
N LYS A 769 -38.23 28.74 -4.56
CA LYS A 769 -38.70 29.84 -3.68
C LYS A 769 -37.66 30.97 -3.55
N ARG A 770 -36.36 30.68 -3.75
CA ARG A 770 -35.29 31.69 -3.77
C ARG A 770 -35.04 32.33 -5.14
N GLY A 771 -35.91 32.06 -6.13
CA GLY A 771 -35.83 32.63 -7.48
C GLY A 771 -34.72 32.03 -8.34
N ILE A 772 -34.14 30.89 -7.94
CA ILE A 772 -33.12 30.17 -8.70
C ILE A 772 -33.81 29.14 -9.60
N LYS A 773 -33.43 29.12 -10.88
CA LYS A 773 -34.00 28.17 -11.85
C LYS A 773 -33.60 26.74 -11.47
N VAL A 774 -34.61 25.90 -11.21
CA VAL A 774 -34.43 24.48 -10.88
C VAL A 774 -35.63 23.69 -11.40
N GLU A 775 -35.41 22.47 -11.88
CA GLU A 775 -36.47 21.54 -12.26
C GLU A 775 -37.12 20.91 -11.02
N ALA A 776 -38.43 20.69 -11.08
CA ALA A 776 -39.19 20.10 -9.96
C ALA A 776 -39.12 18.56 -9.91
N GLU A 777 -38.84 17.93 -11.05
CA GLU A 777 -38.79 16.47 -11.17
C GLU A 777 -37.44 15.94 -10.67
N VAL A 778 -37.47 14.83 -9.93
CA VAL A 778 -36.27 14.18 -9.40
C VAL A 778 -35.74 13.20 -10.43
N GLU A 779 -34.55 13.48 -10.95
CA GLU A 779 -33.89 12.61 -11.90
C GLU A 779 -33.45 11.30 -11.21
N GLN A 780 -33.93 10.17 -11.75
CA GLN A 780 -33.53 8.84 -11.30
C GLN A 780 -32.22 8.46 -11.97
N LEU A 781 -31.14 8.43 -11.20
CA LEU A 781 -29.82 8.07 -11.70
C LEU A 781 -29.53 6.59 -11.45
N THR A 782 -28.86 5.95 -12.39
CA THR A 782 -28.23 4.65 -12.12
C THR A 782 -27.17 4.79 -11.03
N VAL A 783 -26.79 3.69 -10.40
CA VAL A 783 -25.71 3.69 -9.38
C VAL A 783 -24.42 4.32 -9.93
N GLN A 784 -24.10 4.04 -11.19
CA GLN A 784 -22.91 4.58 -11.86
C GLN A 784 -23.02 6.09 -12.11
N ASP A 785 -24.17 6.55 -12.62
CA ASP A 785 -24.39 7.98 -12.89
C ASP A 785 -24.45 8.79 -11.60
N ALA A 786 -25.08 8.24 -10.55
CA ALA A 786 -25.07 8.86 -9.24
C ALA A 786 -23.65 8.94 -8.66
N ALA A 787 -22.83 7.89 -8.83
CA ALA A 787 -21.43 7.89 -8.42
C ALA A 787 -20.57 8.91 -9.19
N ALA A 788 -20.93 9.22 -10.45
CA ALA A 788 -20.31 10.28 -11.22
C ALA A 788 -20.66 11.69 -10.69
N VAL A 789 -21.86 11.87 -10.11
CA VAL A 789 -22.27 13.11 -9.43
C VAL A 789 -21.55 13.25 -8.07
N HIS A 790 -21.50 12.17 -7.30
CA HIS A 790 -20.74 12.11 -6.06
C HIS A 790 -20.29 10.66 -5.80
N PRO A 791 -18.98 10.37 -5.62
CA PRO A 791 -18.48 8.99 -5.54
C PRO A 791 -19.12 8.11 -4.47
N TRP A 792 -19.62 8.72 -3.39
CA TRP A 792 -20.31 8.01 -2.31
C TRP A 792 -21.84 8.04 -2.43
N ALA A 793 -22.41 8.55 -3.52
CA ALA A 793 -23.86 8.62 -3.72
C ALA A 793 -24.59 7.28 -3.46
N PRO A 794 -24.06 6.10 -3.87
CA PRO A 794 -24.72 4.83 -3.58
C PRO A 794 -24.86 4.55 -2.08
N ILE A 795 -23.88 4.96 -1.27
CA ILE A 795 -23.87 4.77 0.19
C ILE A 795 -24.70 5.86 0.88
N LEU A 796 -24.55 7.11 0.45
CA LEU A 796 -25.19 8.26 1.09
C LEU A 796 -26.70 8.33 0.84
N TRP A 797 -27.15 7.92 -0.35
CA TRP A 797 -28.52 8.13 -0.81
C TRP A 797 -29.16 6.89 -1.45
N GLY A 798 -28.46 5.77 -1.54
CA GLY A 798 -28.90 4.61 -2.32
C GLY A 798 -29.43 3.41 -1.52
N GLY A 799 -28.99 3.19 -0.28
CA GLY A 799 -29.48 2.11 0.58
C GLY A 799 -30.60 2.52 1.53
N ASN A 800 -31.01 1.63 2.42
CA ASN A 800 -31.96 1.88 3.51
C ASN A 800 -31.22 1.85 4.86
N ALA A 801 -31.68 2.63 5.83
CA ALA A 801 -31.20 2.53 7.21
C ALA A 801 -32.31 3.01 8.15
N ARG A 802 -33.04 2.05 8.74
CA ARG A 802 -34.21 2.31 9.58
C ARG A 802 -34.03 1.68 10.95
N SER A 803 -34.23 2.48 11.98
CA SER A 803 -33.84 2.19 13.36
C SER A 803 -34.82 2.80 14.35
N ARG A 804 -34.89 2.28 15.58
CA ARG A 804 -35.72 2.82 16.66
C ARG A 804 -34.91 2.98 17.92
N ALA A 805 -34.80 4.22 18.38
CA ALA A 805 -34.11 4.62 19.60
C ALA A 805 -34.95 4.30 20.85
N GLN A 806 -35.21 3.02 21.15
CA GLN A 806 -36.02 2.63 22.31
C GLN A 806 -35.23 2.84 23.60
N ARG A 807 -33.94 2.55 23.59
CA ARG A 807 -33.07 2.66 24.77
C ARG A 807 -32.93 4.10 25.26
N LEU A 808 -32.72 5.07 24.36
CA LEU A 808 -32.69 6.49 24.72
C LEU A 808 -34.04 7.00 25.25
N ARG A 809 -35.15 6.60 24.61
CA ARG A 809 -36.50 7.01 25.05
C ARG A 809 -36.84 6.47 26.44
N ALA A 810 -36.35 5.28 26.78
CA ALA A 810 -36.49 4.72 28.13
C ALA A 810 -35.74 5.56 29.20
N LEU A 811 -34.71 6.31 28.81
CA LEU A 811 -34.00 7.27 29.67
C LEU A 811 -34.67 8.65 29.72
N GLY A 812 -35.81 8.83 29.06
CA GLY A 812 -36.54 10.11 29.02
C GLY A 812 -36.07 11.07 27.92
N TRP A 813 -35.22 10.62 26.99
CA TRP A 813 -34.85 11.43 25.81
C TRP A 813 -35.98 11.44 24.78
N SER A 814 -36.29 12.63 24.24
CA SER A 814 -37.21 12.79 23.12
C SER A 814 -36.74 13.93 22.21
N PRO A 815 -36.78 13.76 20.88
CA PRO A 815 -36.39 14.81 19.95
C PRO A 815 -37.43 15.94 19.95
N VAL A 816 -36.96 17.19 20.00
CA VAL A 816 -37.81 18.40 20.05
C VAL A 816 -37.38 19.47 19.06
N ALA A 817 -36.26 19.28 18.37
CA ALA A 817 -35.78 20.25 17.39
C ALA A 817 -36.63 20.23 16.10
N PRO A 818 -36.49 21.24 15.22
CA PRO A 818 -37.25 21.32 13.98
C PRO A 818 -37.07 20.09 13.10
N SER A 819 -38.12 19.77 12.34
CA SER A 819 -38.08 18.68 11.36
C SER A 819 -37.09 18.95 10.23
N LEU A 820 -36.65 17.89 9.54
CA LEU A 820 -35.76 18.01 8.38
C LEU A 820 -36.30 19.02 7.37
N LYS A 821 -37.60 18.96 7.07
CA LYS A 821 -38.26 19.84 6.11
C LYS A 821 -38.21 21.31 6.53
N GLU A 822 -38.41 21.62 7.81
CA GLU A 822 -38.31 22.99 8.34
C GLU A 822 -36.88 23.52 8.28
N SER A 823 -35.88 22.66 8.48
CA SER A 823 -34.46 23.03 8.39
C SER A 823 -33.92 23.19 6.97
N LEU A 824 -34.64 22.73 5.93
CA LEU A 824 -34.15 22.81 4.55
C LEU A 824 -33.96 24.25 4.07
N GLU A 825 -34.79 25.19 4.52
CA GLU A 825 -34.65 26.60 4.14
C GLU A 825 -33.28 27.15 4.51
N GLU A 826 -32.87 26.97 5.76
CA GLU A 826 -31.57 27.43 6.25
C GLU A 826 -30.40 26.69 5.59
N ILE A 827 -30.52 25.37 5.42
CA ILE A 827 -29.49 24.56 4.76
C ILE A 827 -29.26 25.04 3.32
N VAL A 828 -30.33 25.22 2.54
CA VAL A 828 -30.24 25.69 1.15
C VAL A 828 -29.69 27.10 1.06
N ASP A 829 -30.10 28.01 1.96
CA ASP A 829 -29.59 29.39 1.97
C ASP A 829 -28.07 29.46 2.20
N ILE A 830 -27.54 28.59 3.06
CA ILE A 830 -26.10 28.46 3.29
C ILE A 830 -25.38 27.94 2.03
N GLU A 831 -25.92 26.92 1.35
CA GLU A 831 -25.32 26.40 0.13
C GLU A 831 -25.36 27.43 -1.02
N ILE A 832 -26.44 28.21 -1.14
CA ILE A 832 -26.53 29.32 -2.09
C ILE A 832 -25.42 30.35 -1.81
N LYS A 833 -25.24 30.75 -0.54
CA LYS A 833 -24.20 31.70 -0.15
C LYS A 833 -22.80 31.16 -0.44
N ALA A 834 -22.54 29.89 -0.12
CA ALA A 834 -21.26 29.23 -0.34
C ALA A 834 -20.91 29.09 -1.82
N LEU A 835 -21.90 28.86 -2.69
CA LEU A 835 -21.69 28.82 -4.14
C LEU A 835 -21.39 30.21 -4.70
N LYS A 836 -22.10 31.25 -4.23
CA LYS A 836 -21.83 32.65 -4.64
C LYS A 836 -20.42 33.11 -4.24
N SER A 837 -19.94 32.74 -3.06
CA SER A 837 -18.58 33.09 -2.61
C SER A 837 -17.46 32.34 -3.34
N LYS A 838 -17.77 31.19 -3.97
CA LYS A 838 -16.79 30.45 -4.80
C LYS A 838 -16.74 30.97 -6.25
N SER A 839 -17.80 31.67 -6.69
CA SER A 839 -17.88 32.26 -8.04
C SER A 839 -17.41 33.72 -8.12
N ALA A 840 -17.20 34.36 -6.97
CA ALA A 840 -16.61 35.70 -6.82
C ALA A 840 -15.13 35.56 -6.45
#